data_AF-A0A0H2YJ51-F1
#
_entry.id   AF-A0A0H2YJ51-F1
#
_cell.length_a   1.000
_cell.length_b   1.000
_cell.length_c   1.000
_cell.angle_alpha   90.00
_cell.angle_beta   90.00
_cell.angle_gamma   90.00
#
_symmetry.space_group_name_H-M   'P 1'
#
loop_
_entity.id
_entity.type
_entity.pdbx_description
1 polymer ?
#
loop_
_entity_poly.entity_id
_entity_poly.type
_entity_poly.pdbx_seq_one_letter_code
_entity_poly.pdbx_strand_id
1 'polypeptide(L)'
;MSRTINLSSPAMPYLLGEPALVLSKLEGEEAFSTLYSYTITAKTPANPLIPWQAASNVDLKSLIGKEMTIEMELDGNGLGDVRSVGKGTREITGLVERARYIGRDANQAIFEITIKPWFYLANLTSDFKIYQNKNVVDIIEEVFSDYNFPFEKRLATTYPILDFQVQYGETDFNFLQRLMEEWGIYWFFEHQDHKQKLILVDHVGAHKRSFSTAYHAIEYLSDEPKAGEEYITQFQTQETLTSGTWVTNDYDFTKSRADILAMDSKPRKTSFNDLEIYHWPGDYDQPDIGEHLSRVRIEERGALGSRAVGSGQLRGIVCGANFELKGFPVDKANREYMIISSRLTVAEVDQLSGGEDAFSCESSFTVQPTTKIYRHPQVTPKPKTNGPQNAIIVGPPGEEIWTDEYGRVKVRFVWDRYGTNSESDSCWLRVSQAWAGNSFGGIYIPRIGQEVIVDCINGDPDRPMVMGSLYNNVTRPPWDLPANATQSGMVSRTVGGGLTNYNGVRFEDKSGLEQYWEQAERDMSRLTKNNETQIIGADSVLNVGANRSEVVGANYNQDVLGTSMLAIGAASMLQVGLARSVVVGGAHSLNVVLANATNVGGANMTNVGGFNGLAVGGAHQTAVGGAATLAAGGPIAIGAGGELILSGDIVKIVGKSKVIIQGGEVHINSDDCCGRKTGNGGGAFGAFASLAGLLPLAGAIALPLPLPLLPIVVPPVTSPPDPTVPPDPTLPPDPTLPPDPTLPPDPTLPPETTAPPETTAPPETTAPPETTAPPETTAPPETTAPPETTAPPETTAPPETTAPPETTAPPETTAPPETTAPPETTAPPETTAPPETTAPPETTAPPETTAPPEPTRTPPGTQTPPP
;
A
#
# COMPACT_ATOMS: atom_id res chain seq x y z
N MET A 1 6.78 67.76 -30.45
CA MET A 1 8.10 67.48 -29.81
C MET A 1 8.55 66.12 -30.29
N SER A 2 9.84 65.88 -30.50
CA SER A 2 10.32 64.53 -30.88
C SER A 2 9.97 63.52 -29.79
N ARG A 3 9.04 62.58 -30.07
CA ARG A 3 8.69 61.49 -29.15
C ARG A 3 9.91 60.61 -28.95
N THR A 4 10.42 60.54 -27.72
CA THR A 4 11.65 59.80 -27.43
C THR A 4 11.33 58.35 -27.10
N ILE A 5 12.03 57.42 -27.73
CA ILE A 5 12.07 56.01 -27.32
C ILE A 5 13.53 55.60 -27.16
N ASN A 6 13.94 55.33 -25.92
CA ASN A 6 15.32 54.98 -25.60
C ASN A 6 15.50 53.47 -25.49
N LEU A 7 16.72 53.00 -25.74
CA LEU A 7 17.17 51.65 -25.47
C LEU A 7 18.35 51.71 -24.49
N SER A 8 18.22 51.09 -23.32
CA SER A 8 19.24 51.10 -22.27
C SER A 8 19.57 49.67 -21.79
N SER A 9 20.80 49.46 -21.33
CA SER A 9 21.23 48.20 -20.69
C SER A 9 22.49 48.46 -19.85
N PRO A 10 22.66 47.82 -18.68
CA PRO A 10 23.91 47.89 -17.91
C PRO A 10 25.14 47.34 -18.65
N ALA A 11 24.93 46.54 -19.71
CA ALA A 11 25.98 46.00 -20.58
C ALA A 11 26.04 46.68 -21.95
N MET A 12 25.35 47.82 -22.14
CA MET A 12 25.32 48.55 -23.42
C MET A 12 26.76 48.94 -23.84
N PRO A 13 27.26 48.46 -25.00
CA PRO A 13 28.54 48.94 -25.53
C PRO A 13 28.43 50.38 -26.00
N TYR A 14 29.56 51.10 -26.01
CA TYR A 14 29.63 52.52 -26.42
C TYR A 14 30.58 52.69 -27.61
N LEU A 15 30.20 53.55 -28.56
CA LEU A 15 31.00 53.93 -29.72
C LEU A 15 31.22 55.46 -29.67
N LEU A 16 32.47 55.89 -29.56
CA LEU A 16 32.88 57.31 -29.42
C LEU A 16 32.21 58.09 -28.26
N GLY A 17 31.65 57.40 -27.28
CA GLY A 17 30.93 57.99 -26.14
C GLY A 17 29.40 57.98 -26.27
N GLU A 18 28.88 57.63 -27.44
CA GLU A 18 27.45 57.42 -27.69
C GLU A 18 27.09 55.92 -27.47
N PRO A 19 25.86 55.58 -27.05
CA PRO A 19 25.40 54.19 -27.00
C PRO A 19 25.52 53.53 -28.38
N ALA A 20 26.10 52.32 -28.45
CA ALA A 20 26.38 51.67 -29.72
C ALA A 20 25.12 51.17 -30.46
N LEU A 21 23.96 51.16 -29.81
CA LEU A 21 22.70 50.63 -30.32
C LEU A 21 21.56 51.62 -30.06
N VAL A 22 20.88 52.03 -31.11
CA VAL A 22 19.71 52.92 -31.11
C VAL A 22 18.52 52.16 -31.70
N LEU A 23 17.34 52.29 -31.10
CA LEU A 23 16.12 51.62 -31.57
C LEU A 23 15.69 52.14 -32.95
N SER A 24 15.34 51.22 -33.86
CA SER A 24 14.75 51.53 -35.17
C SER A 24 13.43 50.77 -35.43
N LYS A 25 13.29 49.54 -34.90
CA LYS A 25 12.00 48.84 -34.81
C LYS A 25 11.88 48.07 -33.50
N LEU A 26 10.69 48.05 -32.91
CA LEU A 26 10.25 47.11 -31.88
C LEU A 26 9.06 46.29 -32.40
N GLU A 27 9.04 44.98 -32.17
CA GLU A 27 7.85 44.15 -32.34
C GLU A 27 7.82 43.05 -31.27
N GLY A 28 6.73 42.93 -30.53
CA GLY A 28 6.56 41.85 -29.56
C GLY A 28 5.19 41.81 -28.92
N GLU A 29 5.00 40.81 -28.06
CA GLU A 29 3.70 40.48 -27.48
C GLU A 29 3.83 40.02 -26.03
N GLU A 30 2.99 40.59 -25.16
CA GLU A 30 2.79 40.23 -23.75
C GLU A 30 1.40 39.59 -23.60
N ALA A 31 1.29 38.45 -22.91
CA ALA A 31 0.01 37.82 -22.63
C ALA A 31 0.01 37.06 -21.29
N PHE A 32 -1.18 36.87 -20.70
CA PHE A 32 -1.34 36.09 -19.46
C PHE A 32 -0.77 34.68 -19.59
N SER A 33 -0.05 34.26 -18.55
CA SER A 33 0.71 33.03 -18.43
C SER A 33 1.53 32.64 -19.67
N THR A 34 2.05 33.65 -20.39
CA THR A 34 2.83 33.49 -21.62
C THR A 34 4.14 34.25 -21.50
N LEU A 35 5.27 33.61 -21.81
CA LEU A 35 6.56 34.27 -21.78
C LEU A 35 6.61 35.30 -22.92
N TYR A 36 6.57 36.59 -22.57
CA TYR A 36 6.62 37.65 -23.57
C TYR A 36 7.91 37.58 -24.39
N SER A 37 7.87 38.09 -25.62
CA SER A 37 9.04 38.12 -26.49
C SER A 37 9.03 39.39 -27.33
N TYR A 38 10.00 40.27 -27.10
CA TYR A 38 10.19 41.48 -27.88
C TYR A 38 11.43 41.37 -28.76
N THR A 39 11.23 41.60 -30.06
CA THR A 39 12.28 41.67 -31.07
C THR A 39 12.59 43.14 -31.36
N ILE A 40 13.85 43.50 -31.11
CA ILE A 40 14.41 44.83 -31.20
C ILE A 40 15.32 44.86 -32.43
N THR A 41 14.96 45.64 -33.44
CA THR A 41 15.91 46.01 -34.52
C THR A 41 16.60 47.30 -34.11
N ALA A 42 17.90 47.22 -33.84
CA ALA A 42 18.73 48.35 -33.47
C ALA A 42 19.72 48.70 -34.59
N LYS A 43 19.96 49.99 -34.80
CA LYS A 43 21.03 50.53 -35.66
C LYS A 43 22.13 51.15 -34.81
N THR A 44 23.37 51.15 -35.28
CA THR A 44 24.41 51.99 -34.67
C THR A 44 24.11 53.48 -34.91
N PRO A 45 24.60 54.42 -34.06
CA PRO A 45 24.41 55.86 -34.30
C PRO A 45 24.78 56.30 -35.72
N ALA A 46 24.02 57.24 -36.28
CA ALA A 46 24.21 57.79 -37.62
C ALA A 46 25.40 58.78 -37.71
N ASN A 47 26.48 58.49 -36.99
CA ASN A 47 27.62 59.38 -36.77
C ASN A 47 28.76 59.06 -37.77
N PRO A 48 29.08 59.94 -38.74
CA PRO A 48 30.09 59.68 -39.78
C PRO A 48 31.51 59.46 -39.28
N LEU A 49 31.79 59.74 -38.00
CA LEU A 49 33.10 59.51 -37.37
C LEU A 49 33.29 58.07 -36.89
N ILE A 50 32.21 57.27 -36.75
CA ILE A 50 32.30 55.85 -36.38
C ILE A 50 32.78 55.04 -37.58
N PRO A 51 33.94 54.35 -37.53
CA PRO A 51 34.36 53.47 -38.61
C PRO A 51 33.38 52.31 -38.76
N TRP A 52 33.01 51.95 -40.00
CA TRP A 52 32.05 50.87 -40.24
C TRP A 52 32.51 49.52 -39.66
N GLN A 53 33.81 49.28 -39.55
CA GLN A 53 34.36 48.11 -38.87
C GLN A 53 34.08 48.12 -37.36
N ALA A 54 34.09 49.30 -36.71
CA ALA A 54 33.73 49.42 -35.30
C ALA A 54 32.20 49.28 -35.11
N ALA A 55 31.41 49.86 -36.02
CA ALA A 55 29.96 49.69 -36.04
C ALA A 55 29.53 48.21 -36.21
N SER A 56 30.20 47.44 -37.07
CA SER A 56 29.87 46.03 -37.29
C SER A 56 30.38 45.09 -36.18
N ASN A 57 31.46 45.43 -35.46
CA ASN A 57 32.08 44.57 -34.45
C ASN A 57 31.68 44.94 -33.01
N VAL A 58 30.38 45.17 -32.78
CA VAL A 58 29.80 45.31 -31.45
C VAL A 58 29.83 43.95 -30.73
N ASP A 59 30.28 43.90 -29.47
CA ASP A 59 30.31 42.65 -28.70
C ASP A 59 28.90 42.23 -28.23
N LEU A 60 28.21 41.51 -29.10
CA LEU A 60 26.89 40.93 -28.81
C LEU A 60 26.93 39.87 -27.70
N LYS A 61 28.09 39.25 -27.41
CA LYS A 61 28.20 38.23 -26.36
C LYS A 61 28.11 38.85 -24.97
N SER A 62 28.60 40.09 -24.81
CA SER A 62 28.51 40.84 -23.55
C SER A 62 27.05 41.17 -23.14
N LEU A 63 26.14 41.23 -24.10
CA LEU A 63 24.72 41.52 -23.90
C LEU A 63 23.89 40.29 -23.48
N ILE A 64 24.26 39.08 -23.91
CA ILE A 64 23.47 37.86 -23.64
C ILE A 64 23.32 37.63 -22.13
N GLY A 65 22.08 37.37 -21.68
CA GLY A 65 21.76 37.15 -20.27
C GLY A 65 21.85 38.40 -19.40
N LYS A 66 21.88 39.60 -19.99
CA LYS A 66 21.77 40.89 -19.29
C LYS A 66 20.41 41.52 -19.52
N GLU A 67 19.97 42.31 -18.55
CA GLU A 67 18.75 43.11 -18.66
C GLU A 67 18.95 44.24 -19.68
N MET A 68 17.91 44.46 -20.49
CA MET A 68 17.82 45.52 -21.47
C MET A 68 16.40 46.10 -21.38
N THR A 69 16.34 47.42 -21.25
CA THR A 69 15.11 48.19 -21.04
C THR A 69 14.84 49.07 -22.25
N ILE A 70 13.59 49.08 -22.68
CA ILE A 70 13.05 50.06 -23.64
C ILE A 70 12.21 51.06 -22.84
N GLU A 71 12.48 52.35 -23.02
CA GLU A 71 11.73 53.44 -22.41
C GLU A 71 10.90 54.14 -23.49
N MET A 72 9.59 54.23 -23.32
CA MET A 72 8.70 54.92 -24.26
C MET A 72 7.99 56.07 -23.55
N GLU A 73 8.20 57.31 -24.00
CA GLU A 73 7.41 58.45 -23.51
C GLU A 73 5.93 58.28 -23.89
N LEU A 74 5.04 58.55 -22.92
CA LEU A 74 3.58 58.60 -23.07
C LEU A 74 3.15 60.06 -22.99
N ASP A 75 2.43 60.58 -24.01
CA ASP A 75 2.15 62.02 -24.13
C ASP A 75 1.08 62.52 -23.12
N GLY A 76 0.35 61.59 -22.50
CA GLY A 76 -0.79 61.84 -21.62
C GLY A 76 -2.12 61.96 -22.38
N ASN A 77 -3.22 62.14 -21.65
CA ASN A 77 -4.56 62.38 -22.20
C ASN A 77 -5.19 63.59 -21.49
N GLY A 78 -6.21 64.23 -22.07
CA GLY A 78 -6.91 65.34 -21.44
C GLY A 78 -7.73 66.20 -22.39
N LEU A 79 -9.05 66.29 -22.15
CA LEU A 79 -9.94 67.20 -22.86
C LEU A 79 -9.79 68.65 -22.37
N GLY A 80 -9.76 69.60 -23.32
CA GLY A 80 -9.89 71.03 -23.05
C GLY A 80 -8.59 71.70 -22.57
N ASP A 81 -8.72 72.57 -21.57
CA ASP A 81 -7.63 73.42 -21.07
C ASP A 81 -6.60 72.68 -20.20
N VAL A 82 -6.84 71.41 -19.87
CA VAL A 82 -5.95 70.57 -19.03
C VAL A 82 -5.30 69.48 -19.87
N ARG A 83 -4.21 69.83 -20.57
CA ARG A 83 -3.43 68.91 -21.40
C ARG A 83 -2.39 68.13 -20.60
N SER A 84 -1.96 66.98 -21.12
CA SER A 84 -0.89 66.12 -20.57
C SER A 84 -1.14 65.52 -19.18
N VAL A 85 -2.39 65.23 -18.81
CA VAL A 85 -2.69 64.45 -17.60
C VAL A 85 -2.23 63.00 -17.81
N GLY A 86 -1.44 62.47 -16.87
CA GLY A 86 -0.88 61.13 -16.99
C GLY A 86 0.32 61.01 -17.95
N LYS A 87 1.01 62.11 -18.31
CA LYS A 87 2.32 62.01 -18.96
C LYS A 87 3.26 61.15 -18.08
N GLY A 88 3.98 60.23 -18.70
CA GLY A 88 4.92 59.32 -18.01
C GLY A 88 5.75 58.52 -19.01
N THR A 89 6.44 57.48 -18.51
CA THR A 89 7.24 56.57 -19.32
C THR A 89 6.71 55.15 -19.16
N ARG A 90 6.52 54.40 -20.25
CA ARG A 90 6.40 52.94 -20.20
C ARG A 90 7.79 52.34 -20.25
N GLU A 91 8.10 51.45 -19.32
CA GLU A 91 9.26 50.56 -19.41
C GLU A 91 8.84 49.21 -20.01
N ILE A 92 9.75 48.58 -20.75
CA ILE A 92 9.71 47.16 -21.12
C ILE A 92 11.11 46.61 -20.86
N THR A 93 11.29 45.85 -19.78
CA THR A 93 12.59 45.31 -19.36
C THR A 93 12.61 43.79 -19.46
N GLY A 94 13.57 43.24 -20.21
CA GLY A 94 13.77 41.79 -20.31
C GLY A 94 15.25 41.39 -20.38
N LEU A 95 15.53 40.10 -20.19
CA LEU A 95 16.85 39.52 -20.45
C LEU A 95 17.05 39.34 -21.95
N VAL A 96 18.22 39.70 -22.47
CA VAL A 96 18.62 39.37 -23.84
C VAL A 96 18.83 37.87 -23.97
N GLU A 97 17.91 37.20 -24.65
CA GLU A 97 18.02 35.78 -25.03
C GLU A 97 19.06 35.61 -26.15
N ARG A 98 18.93 36.43 -27.19
CA ARG A 98 19.58 36.22 -28.49
C ARG A 98 19.86 37.56 -29.14
N ALA A 99 21.07 37.73 -29.65
CA ALA A 99 21.47 38.89 -30.44
C ALA A 99 22.19 38.43 -31.71
N ARG A 100 21.86 39.02 -32.86
CA ARG A 100 22.50 38.73 -34.15
C ARG A 100 22.73 40.00 -34.97
N TYR A 101 23.86 40.04 -35.68
CA TYR A 101 24.10 41.02 -36.74
C TYR A 101 23.27 40.63 -37.97
N ILE A 102 22.51 41.57 -38.52
CA ILE A 102 21.71 41.36 -39.75
C ILE A 102 22.50 41.78 -40.99
N GLY A 103 23.16 42.93 -40.92
CA GLY A 103 23.79 43.55 -42.08
C GLY A 103 24.07 45.04 -41.86
N ARG A 104 24.22 45.78 -42.96
CA ARG A 104 24.60 47.19 -42.96
C ARG A 104 23.66 48.00 -43.85
N ASP A 105 23.32 49.20 -43.40
CA ASP A 105 22.53 50.21 -44.09
C ASP A 105 23.30 51.53 -44.10
N ALA A 106 23.62 52.04 -45.29
CA ALA A 106 24.54 53.16 -45.52
C ALA A 106 25.85 53.09 -44.67
N ASN A 107 25.91 53.80 -43.54
CA ASN A 107 27.04 53.78 -42.59
C ASN A 107 26.71 53.14 -41.23
N GLN A 108 25.48 52.67 -41.02
CA GLN A 108 25.02 52.04 -39.79
C GLN A 108 25.06 50.51 -39.91
N ALA A 109 25.48 49.83 -38.83
CA ALA A 109 25.29 48.39 -38.69
C ALA A 109 23.90 48.10 -38.08
N ILE A 110 23.24 47.04 -38.54
CA ILE A 110 21.91 46.61 -38.07
C ILE A 110 22.05 45.32 -37.26
N PHE A 111 21.43 45.32 -36.08
CA PHE A 111 21.36 44.19 -35.18
C PHE A 111 19.90 43.84 -34.85
N GLU A 112 19.60 42.55 -34.70
CA GLU A 112 18.35 42.05 -34.12
C GLU A 112 18.65 41.48 -32.73
N ILE A 113 17.90 41.91 -31.73
CA ILE A 113 18.03 41.47 -30.34
C ILE A 113 16.64 41.01 -29.87
N THR A 114 16.54 39.80 -29.33
CA THR A 114 15.32 39.29 -28.70
C THR A 114 15.47 39.34 -27.19
N ILE A 115 14.57 40.06 -26.53
CA ILE A 115 14.45 40.08 -25.07
C ILE A 115 13.23 39.25 -24.61
N LYS A 116 13.40 38.56 -23.49
CA LYS A 116 12.41 37.67 -22.85
C LYS A 116 12.42 37.88 -21.34
N PRO A 117 11.36 37.47 -20.60
CA PRO A 117 11.35 37.58 -19.16
C PRO A 117 12.42 36.71 -18.48
N TRP A 118 12.77 37.05 -17.24
CA TRP A 118 13.66 36.22 -16.43
C TRP A 118 13.14 34.78 -16.27
N PHE A 119 11.82 34.60 -16.24
CA PHE A 119 11.17 33.29 -16.14
C PHE A 119 11.44 32.38 -17.36
N TYR A 120 11.96 32.92 -18.48
CA TYR A 120 12.47 32.09 -19.58
C TYR A 120 13.66 31.21 -19.15
N LEU A 121 14.43 31.60 -18.12
CA LEU A 121 15.51 30.78 -17.56
C LEU A 121 15.00 29.42 -17.06
N ALA A 122 13.75 29.33 -16.61
CA ALA A 122 13.12 28.09 -16.16
C ALA A 122 12.82 27.09 -17.31
N ASN A 123 13.01 27.49 -18.58
CA ASN A 123 13.03 26.56 -19.73
C ASN A 123 14.44 26.04 -20.07
N LEU A 124 15.48 26.50 -19.37
CA LEU A 124 16.88 26.10 -19.61
C LEU A 124 17.36 25.02 -18.62
N THR A 125 16.46 24.52 -17.78
CA THR A 125 16.67 23.47 -16.78
C THR A 125 15.45 22.54 -16.73
N SER A 126 15.66 21.32 -16.23
CA SER A 126 14.66 20.26 -16.09
C SER A 126 15.13 19.27 -15.04
N ASP A 127 14.22 18.76 -14.20
CA ASP A 127 14.57 17.90 -13.08
C ASP A 127 13.59 16.73 -12.88
N PHE A 128 13.97 15.81 -11.99
CA PHE A 128 13.09 14.84 -11.36
C PHE A 128 13.08 15.08 -9.85
N LYS A 129 12.00 15.68 -9.33
CA LYS A 129 11.94 16.15 -7.94
C LYS A 129 10.56 15.94 -7.33
N ILE A 130 10.57 15.53 -6.06
CA ILE A 130 9.38 15.22 -5.26
C ILE A 130 9.12 16.38 -4.28
N TYR A 131 7.88 16.81 -4.19
CA TYR A 131 7.36 17.74 -3.19
C TYR A 131 6.32 17.02 -2.34
N GLN A 132 6.40 17.15 -1.02
CA GLN A 132 5.53 16.48 -0.05
C GLN A 132 5.05 17.45 1.02
N ASN A 133 3.79 17.28 1.45
CA ASN A 133 3.12 18.05 2.51
C ASN A 133 3.31 19.57 2.39
N LYS A 134 3.16 20.10 1.17
CA LYS A 134 3.27 21.52 0.81
C LYS A 134 2.05 21.97 0.04
N ASN A 135 1.62 23.23 0.19
CA ASN A 135 0.61 23.78 -0.70
C ASN A 135 1.23 24.22 -2.04
N VAL A 136 0.40 24.40 -3.06
CA VAL A 136 0.78 24.79 -4.42
C VAL A 136 1.69 26.03 -4.46
N VAL A 137 1.43 27.02 -3.61
CA VAL A 137 2.21 28.27 -3.53
C VAL A 137 3.58 28.01 -2.92
N ASP A 138 3.69 27.17 -1.89
CA ASP A 138 4.98 26.83 -1.28
C ASP A 138 5.91 26.13 -2.28
N ILE A 139 5.34 25.27 -3.15
CA ILE A 139 6.08 24.59 -4.24
C ILE A 139 6.57 25.61 -5.26
N ILE A 140 5.72 26.56 -5.66
CA ILE A 140 6.07 27.65 -6.58
C ILE A 140 7.20 28.52 -6.00
N GLU A 141 7.14 28.85 -4.72
CA GLU A 141 8.17 29.66 -4.04
C GLU A 141 9.48 28.89 -3.85
N GLU A 142 9.43 27.57 -3.64
CA GLU A 142 10.64 26.75 -3.58
C GLU A 142 11.37 26.75 -4.93
N VAL A 143 10.67 26.50 -6.05
CA VAL A 143 11.28 26.52 -7.40
C VAL A 143 11.76 27.92 -7.75
N PHE A 144 11.02 28.97 -7.42
CA PHE A 144 11.48 30.34 -7.63
C PHE A 144 12.67 30.74 -6.75
N SER A 145 12.95 30.05 -5.63
CA SER A 145 14.09 30.41 -4.77
C SER A 145 15.46 30.22 -5.43
N ASP A 146 15.59 29.36 -6.44
CA ASP A 146 16.80 29.20 -7.26
C ASP A 146 17.04 30.37 -8.25
N TYR A 147 16.05 31.24 -8.46
CA TYR A 147 16.08 32.36 -9.40
C TYR A 147 16.12 33.70 -8.66
N ASN A 148 17.24 34.41 -8.75
CA ASN A 148 17.48 35.69 -8.06
C ASN A 148 16.72 36.90 -8.68
N PHE A 149 15.40 36.78 -8.87
CA PHE A 149 14.53 37.79 -9.49
C PHE A 149 13.24 38.04 -8.67
N PRO A 150 12.66 39.26 -8.74
CA PRO A 150 11.50 39.59 -7.92
C PRO A 150 10.19 39.02 -8.48
N PHE A 151 9.38 38.43 -7.60
CA PHE A 151 7.98 38.11 -7.84
C PHE A 151 7.09 38.63 -6.71
N GLU A 152 5.78 38.72 -6.94
CA GLU A 152 4.78 39.21 -5.99
C GLU A 152 3.48 38.40 -6.09
N LYS A 153 2.99 37.92 -4.94
CA LYS A 153 1.77 37.11 -4.85
C LYS A 153 0.57 38.03 -4.58
N ARG A 154 -0.43 38.03 -5.46
CA ARG A 154 -1.72 38.72 -5.27
C ARG A 154 -2.88 37.72 -5.37
N LEU A 155 -2.77 36.67 -4.56
CA LEU A 155 -3.73 35.57 -4.51
C LEU A 155 -4.81 35.86 -3.46
N ALA A 156 -6.07 35.59 -3.80
CA ALA A 156 -7.23 35.73 -2.91
C ALA A 156 -7.70 34.39 -2.31
N THR A 157 -7.32 33.27 -2.93
CA THR A 157 -7.71 31.91 -2.54
C THR A 157 -6.65 31.26 -1.65
N THR A 158 -7.10 30.46 -0.67
CA THR A 158 -6.25 29.55 0.10
C THR A 158 -6.16 28.20 -0.61
N TYR A 159 -4.95 27.69 -0.84
CA TYR A 159 -4.71 26.40 -1.49
C TYR A 159 -4.53 25.28 -0.46
N PRO A 160 -5.00 24.05 -0.74
CA PRO A 160 -4.80 22.91 0.15
C PRO A 160 -3.34 22.46 0.19
N ILE A 161 -2.97 21.74 1.24
CA ILE A 161 -1.69 21.05 1.34
C ILE A 161 -1.78 19.77 0.51
N LEU A 162 -0.83 19.57 -0.41
CA LEU A 162 -0.71 18.36 -1.22
C LEU A 162 0.21 17.35 -0.51
N ASP A 163 -0.24 16.11 -0.38
CA ASP A 163 0.56 15.03 0.21
C ASP A 163 1.76 14.64 -0.66
N PHE A 164 1.59 14.67 -1.99
CA PHE A 164 2.60 14.26 -2.96
C PHE A 164 2.40 14.98 -4.30
N GLN A 165 3.46 15.59 -4.84
CA GLN A 165 3.49 16.20 -6.16
C GLN A 165 4.88 16.03 -6.77
N VAL A 166 4.96 15.57 -8.02
CA VAL A 166 6.22 15.27 -8.71
C VAL A 166 6.44 16.18 -9.93
N GLN A 167 7.61 16.81 -10.00
CA GLN A 167 8.19 17.29 -11.25
C GLN A 167 8.88 16.09 -11.92
N TYR A 168 8.36 15.60 -13.04
CA TYR A 168 8.81 14.34 -13.65
C TYR A 168 9.37 14.55 -15.07
N GLY A 169 10.67 14.85 -15.17
CA GLY A 169 11.37 14.96 -16.46
C GLY A 169 10.94 16.15 -17.31
N GLU A 170 10.32 17.15 -16.68
CA GLU A 170 9.82 18.38 -17.29
C GLU A 170 10.66 19.59 -16.86
N THR A 171 10.63 20.66 -17.66
CA THR A 171 11.30 21.92 -17.31
C THR A 171 10.62 22.56 -16.10
N ASP A 172 11.38 23.32 -15.31
CA ASP A 172 10.82 24.06 -14.17
C ASP A 172 9.66 24.98 -14.63
N PHE A 173 9.80 25.57 -15.82
CA PHE A 173 8.74 26.34 -16.45
C PHE A 173 7.48 25.49 -16.71
N ASN A 174 7.60 24.31 -17.32
CA ASN A 174 6.44 23.45 -17.61
C ASN A 174 5.77 22.97 -16.32
N PHE A 175 6.56 22.57 -15.31
CA PHE A 175 6.06 22.16 -14.00
C PHE A 175 5.25 23.26 -13.32
N LEU A 176 5.82 24.46 -13.23
CA LEU A 176 5.16 25.63 -12.65
C LEU A 176 3.92 26.05 -13.46
N GLN A 177 4.04 26.06 -14.79
CA GLN A 177 2.94 26.44 -15.68
C GLN A 177 1.78 25.44 -15.57
N ARG A 178 2.01 24.12 -15.63
CA ARG A 178 0.92 23.14 -15.47
C ARG A 178 0.27 23.26 -14.10
N LEU A 179 1.05 23.45 -13.04
CA LEU A 179 0.55 23.56 -11.67
C LEU A 179 -0.29 24.84 -11.47
N MET A 180 0.12 25.96 -12.09
CA MET A 180 -0.67 27.19 -12.10
C MET A 180 -1.96 27.03 -12.93
N GLU A 181 -1.89 26.44 -14.13
CA GLU A 181 -3.05 26.15 -14.99
C GLU A 181 -4.06 25.20 -14.29
N GLU A 182 -3.56 24.22 -13.54
CA GLU A 182 -4.32 23.25 -12.74
C GLU A 182 -5.11 23.94 -11.61
N TRP A 183 -4.43 24.77 -10.81
CA TRP A 183 -5.01 25.45 -9.64
C TRP A 183 -5.56 26.86 -9.94
N GLY A 184 -5.75 27.17 -11.22
CA GLY A 184 -6.41 28.39 -11.68
C GLY A 184 -5.64 29.69 -11.40
N ILE A 185 -4.34 29.58 -11.10
CA ILE A 185 -3.37 30.68 -10.99
C ILE A 185 -2.95 31.08 -12.41
N TYR A 186 -2.74 32.38 -12.62
CA TYR A 186 -2.17 32.93 -13.84
C TYR A 186 -1.23 34.08 -13.51
N TRP A 187 -0.41 34.48 -14.47
CA TRP A 187 0.64 35.46 -14.20
C TRP A 187 0.89 36.44 -15.35
N PHE A 188 1.51 37.57 -15.00
CA PHE A 188 1.96 38.61 -15.92
C PHE A 188 3.16 39.35 -15.33
N PHE A 189 3.74 40.30 -16.07
CA PHE A 189 4.87 41.10 -15.62
C PHE A 189 4.49 42.56 -15.40
N GLU A 190 4.99 43.15 -14.31
CA GLU A 190 5.05 44.60 -14.13
C GLU A 190 6.50 45.07 -14.34
N HIS A 191 6.70 46.09 -15.18
CA HIS A 191 8.00 46.71 -15.46
C HIS A 191 8.11 48.04 -14.70
N GLN A 192 9.19 48.22 -13.93
CA GLN A 192 9.47 49.44 -13.16
C GLN A 192 10.94 49.50 -12.74
N ASP A 193 11.54 50.69 -12.72
CA ASP A 193 12.90 50.95 -12.18
C ASP A 193 14.00 50.12 -12.88
N HIS A 194 13.88 49.97 -14.20
CA HIS A 194 14.69 49.08 -15.07
C HIS A 194 14.65 47.60 -14.65
N LYS A 195 13.54 47.14 -14.08
CA LYS A 195 13.33 45.76 -13.64
C LYS A 195 11.98 45.22 -14.06
N GLN A 196 11.92 43.90 -14.14
CA GLN A 196 10.73 43.11 -14.41
C GLN A 196 10.36 42.31 -13.15
N LYS A 197 9.11 42.43 -12.72
CA LYS A 197 8.54 41.70 -11.58
C LYS A 197 7.43 40.77 -12.06
N LEU A 198 7.52 39.48 -11.71
CA LEU A 198 6.45 38.51 -11.99
C LEU A 198 5.32 38.67 -10.97
N ILE A 199 4.07 38.82 -11.43
CA ILE A 199 2.89 38.89 -10.56
C ILE A 199 2.09 37.59 -10.70
N LEU A 200 1.85 36.90 -9.58
CA LEU A 200 0.93 35.75 -9.52
C LEU A 200 -0.46 36.20 -9.08
N VAL A 201 -1.49 35.80 -9.81
CA VAL A 201 -2.90 36.18 -9.60
C VAL A 201 -3.84 34.98 -9.77
N ASP A 202 -4.92 34.96 -9.00
CA ASP A 202 -6.03 34.00 -9.12
C ASP A 202 -7.40 34.68 -9.35
N HIS A 203 -7.49 36.01 -9.25
CA HIS A 203 -8.77 36.72 -9.29
C HIS A 203 -8.67 38.13 -9.88
N VAL A 204 -9.68 38.53 -10.67
CA VAL A 204 -9.69 39.82 -11.41
C VAL A 204 -9.55 41.03 -10.47
N GLY A 205 -10.02 40.93 -9.22
CA GLY A 205 -9.88 41.98 -8.21
C GLY A 205 -8.43 42.29 -7.77
N ALA A 206 -7.45 41.46 -8.13
CA ALA A 206 -6.02 41.72 -7.89
C ALA A 206 -5.37 42.61 -8.96
N HIS A 207 -6.05 42.83 -10.09
CA HIS A 207 -5.56 43.67 -11.19
C HIS A 207 -5.71 45.16 -10.87
N LYS A 208 -4.70 45.92 -11.30
CA LYS A 208 -4.65 47.37 -11.12
C LYS A 208 -5.08 48.07 -12.42
N ARG A 209 -5.53 49.31 -12.33
CA ARG A 209 -5.65 50.18 -13.50
C ARG A 209 -4.26 50.53 -14.02
N SER A 210 -4.16 50.90 -15.29
CA SER A 210 -2.87 51.31 -15.89
C SER A 210 -2.16 52.38 -15.04
N PHE A 211 -0.83 52.30 -14.97
CA PHE A 211 0.00 53.21 -14.16
C PHE A 211 -0.15 54.67 -14.58
N SER A 212 -0.41 54.93 -15.86
CA SER A 212 -0.78 56.24 -16.37
C SER A 212 -2.31 56.42 -16.35
N THR A 213 -2.76 57.51 -15.72
CA THR A 213 -4.16 57.94 -15.70
C THR A 213 -4.74 58.20 -17.09
N ALA A 214 -3.88 58.41 -18.10
CA ALA A 214 -4.28 58.62 -19.48
C ALA A 214 -5.03 57.42 -20.10
N TYR A 215 -4.75 56.22 -19.58
CA TYR A 215 -5.31 54.94 -20.05
C TYR A 215 -6.34 54.36 -19.07
N HIS A 216 -6.84 55.14 -18.09
CA HIS A 216 -7.93 54.68 -17.21
C HIS A 216 -9.26 54.63 -17.94
N ALA A 217 -9.46 55.52 -18.91
CA ALA A 217 -10.54 55.45 -19.89
C ALA A 217 -9.98 55.78 -21.27
N ILE A 218 -10.39 55.03 -22.29
CA ILE A 218 -9.87 55.15 -23.66
C ILE A 218 -11.05 55.29 -24.62
N GLU A 219 -11.00 56.29 -25.49
CA GLU A 219 -12.05 56.56 -26.47
C GLU A 219 -11.83 55.77 -27.77
N TYR A 220 -12.92 55.23 -28.30
CA TYR A 220 -13.01 54.68 -29.64
C TYR A 220 -13.35 55.80 -30.63
N LEU A 221 -12.51 55.99 -31.65
CA LEU A 221 -12.72 56.99 -32.71
C LEU A 221 -12.45 56.34 -34.06
N SER A 222 -13.50 56.23 -34.88
CA SER A 222 -13.44 55.56 -36.20
C SER A 222 -12.94 56.46 -37.32
N ASP A 223 -13.16 57.78 -37.21
CA ASP A 223 -12.89 58.78 -38.23
C ASP A 223 -12.10 59.96 -37.62
N GLU A 224 -11.18 60.55 -38.39
CA GLU A 224 -10.33 61.72 -38.11
C GLU A 224 -10.00 62.04 -36.62
N PRO A 225 -8.84 61.59 -36.09
CA PRO A 225 -8.46 61.91 -34.71
C PRO A 225 -8.12 63.39 -34.52
N LYS A 226 -8.37 63.90 -33.30
CA LYS A 226 -7.78 65.18 -32.88
C LYS A 226 -6.26 65.01 -32.77
N ALA A 227 -5.51 65.93 -33.35
CA ALA A 227 -4.05 65.82 -33.43
C ALA A 227 -3.40 65.71 -32.03
N GLY A 228 -2.85 64.53 -31.73
CA GLY A 228 -2.08 64.23 -30.51
C GLY A 228 -2.82 63.46 -29.41
N GLU A 229 -4.08 63.05 -29.61
CA GLU A 229 -4.78 62.15 -28.68
C GLU A 229 -4.55 60.66 -29.06
N GLU A 230 -4.36 59.78 -28.07
CA GLU A 230 -4.27 58.32 -28.27
C GLU A 230 -5.65 57.65 -28.17
N TYR A 231 -6.01 56.83 -29.16
CA TYR A 231 -7.36 56.31 -29.35
C TYR A 231 -7.38 54.89 -29.94
N ILE A 232 -8.52 54.20 -29.76
CA ILE A 232 -8.79 52.89 -30.36
C ILE A 232 -9.40 53.13 -31.74
N THR A 233 -8.72 52.65 -32.79
CA THR A 233 -9.18 52.75 -34.20
C THR A 233 -10.18 51.66 -34.54
N GLN A 234 -10.00 50.46 -33.99
CA GLN A 234 -10.86 49.30 -34.26
C GLN A 234 -11.14 48.54 -32.96
N PHE A 235 -12.39 48.14 -32.75
CA PHE A 235 -12.77 47.29 -31.62
C PHE A 235 -13.85 46.29 -32.07
N GLN A 236 -13.71 45.04 -31.66
CA GLN A 236 -14.55 43.91 -32.07
C GLN A 236 -14.96 43.11 -30.83
N THR A 237 -16.26 43.03 -30.55
CA THR A 237 -16.81 42.19 -29.47
C THR A 237 -17.28 40.85 -30.02
N GLN A 238 -16.80 39.75 -29.45
CA GLN A 238 -17.23 38.40 -29.82
C GLN A 238 -18.09 37.77 -28.71
N GLU A 239 -19.11 37.02 -29.11
CA GLU A 239 -19.92 36.19 -28.23
C GLU A 239 -19.89 34.74 -28.74
N THR A 240 -19.33 33.84 -27.93
CA THR A 240 -19.02 32.45 -28.33
C THR A 240 -19.87 31.45 -27.54
N LEU A 241 -20.30 30.37 -28.19
CA LEU A 241 -20.92 29.22 -27.52
C LEU A 241 -19.87 28.46 -26.70
N THR A 242 -20.21 28.09 -25.46
CA THR A 242 -19.37 27.33 -24.54
C THR A 242 -20.22 26.33 -23.78
N SER A 243 -19.62 25.24 -23.30
CA SER A 243 -20.22 24.38 -22.28
C SER A 243 -20.60 25.19 -21.02
N GLY A 244 -21.61 24.71 -20.30
CA GLY A 244 -22.16 25.36 -19.11
C GLY A 244 -21.90 24.63 -17.80
N THR A 245 -21.60 23.33 -17.86
CA THR A 245 -21.33 22.48 -16.69
C THR A 245 -20.02 21.73 -16.86
N TRP A 246 -19.23 21.65 -15.80
CA TRP A 246 -18.09 20.73 -15.71
C TRP A 246 -18.37 19.71 -14.61
N VAL A 247 -18.17 18.42 -14.91
CA VAL A 247 -18.35 17.30 -13.99
C VAL A 247 -17.06 16.49 -13.94
N THR A 248 -16.63 16.09 -12.75
CA THR A 248 -15.46 15.24 -12.58
C THR A 248 -15.64 14.32 -11.37
N ASN A 249 -14.83 13.26 -11.30
CA ASN A 249 -14.87 12.28 -10.22
C ASN A 249 -13.48 11.65 -10.05
N ASP A 250 -13.22 11.02 -8.91
CA ASP A 250 -11.98 10.29 -8.62
C ASP A 250 -12.26 9.07 -7.72
N TYR A 251 -11.21 8.47 -7.13
CA TYR A 251 -11.36 7.36 -6.18
C TYR A 251 -10.42 7.46 -4.98
N ASP A 252 -10.97 7.81 -3.83
CA ASP A 252 -10.30 7.66 -2.53
C ASP A 252 -10.48 6.23 -2.00
N PHE A 253 -9.37 5.50 -1.82
CA PHE A 253 -9.39 4.13 -1.29
C PHE A 253 -9.66 4.07 0.23
N THR A 254 -9.34 5.13 0.98
CA THR A 254 -9.61 5.22 2.42
C THR A 254 -11.12 5.34 2.68
N LYS A 255 -11.83 6.03 1.78
CA LYS A 255 -13.29 6.22 1.77
C LYS A 255 -13.94 5.54 0.55
N SER A 256 -13.55 4.31 0.22
CA SER A 256 -13.91 3.56 -1.02
C SER A 256 -15.40 3.34 -1.36
N ARG A 257 -16.34 3.92 -0.61
CA ARG A 257 -17.79 3.96 -0.88
C ARG A 257 -18.40 5.37 -0.85
N ALA A 258 -17.60 6.40 -0.58
CA ALA A 258 -18.05 7.78 -0.69
C ALA A 258 -18.21 8.12 -2.19
N ASP A 259 -19.30 8.81 -2.53
CA ASP A 259 -19.37 9.52 -3.80
C ASP A 259 -18.60 10.83 -3.63
N ILE A 260 -17.58 11.03 -4.46
CA ILE A 260 -16.76 12.25 -4.50
C ILE A 260 -16.88 12.97 -5.85
N LEU A 261 -17.96 12.71 -6.61
CA LEU A 261 -18.29 13.45 -7.81
C LEU A 261 -18.43 14.94 -7.51
N ALA A 262 -17.65 15.77 -8.20
CA ALA A 262 -17.70 17.22 -8.10
C ALA A 262 -18.20 17.86 -9.40
N MET A 263 -19.01 18.91 -9.28
CA MET A 263 -19.50 19.67 -10.42
C MET A 263 -19.61 21.16 -10.11
N ASP A 264 -19.41 21.99 -11.13
CA ASP A 264 -19.83 23.40 -11.12
C ASP A 264 -20.54 23.73 -12.45
N SER A 265 -21.59 24.55 -12.36
CA SER A 265 -22.48 24.88 -13.47
C SER A 265 -22.72 26.38 -13.53
N LYS A 266 -22.18 27.01 -14.59
CA LYS A 266 -22.26 28.45 -14.85
C LYS A 266 -22.73 28.73 -16.29
N PRO A 267 -23.87 28.17 -16.74
CA PRO A 267 -24.33 28.28 -18.12
C PRO A 267 -24.54 29.73 -18.56
N ARG A 268 -24.15 30.02 -19.81
CA ARG A 268 -24.29 31.34 -20.43
C ARG A 268 -25.74 31.58 -20.87
N LYS A 269 -26.15 32.83 -21.07
CA LYS A 269 -27.51 33.17 -21.56
C LYS A 269 -27.60 33.06 -23.09
N THR A 270 -27.35 31.86 -23.60
CA THR A 270 -27.33 31.49 -25.03
C THR A 270 -28.11 30.19 -25.24
N SER A 271 -28.46 29.82 -26.47
CA SER A 271 -28.95 28.45 -26.77
C SER A 271 -27.81 27.45 -26.63
N PHE A 272 -28.11 26.18 -26.29
CA PHE A 272 -27.13 25.09 -26.09
C PHE A 272 -26.03 25.40 -25.04
N ASN A 273 -26.37 26.30 -24.13
CA ASN A 273 -25.59 26.73 -22.96
C ASN A 273 -25.37 25.63 -21.92
N ASP A 274 -26.29 24.68 -21.77
CA ASP A 274 -26.31 23.72 -20.65
C ASP A 274 -25.48 22.43 -20.93
N LEU A 275 -24.72 22.39 -22.02
CA LEU A 275 -23.88 21.25 -22.37
C LEU A 275 -22.78 21.01 -21.33
N GLU A 276 -22.61 19.75 -20.92
CA GLU A 276 -21.62 19.32 -19.93
C GLU A 276 -20.28 18.89 -20.56
N ILE A 277 -19.23 18.87 -19.75
CA ILE A 277 -17.98 18.15 -20.00
C ILE A 277 -17.74 17.25 -18.78
N TYR A 278 -17.57 15.94 -19.00
CA TYR A 278 -17.13 14.99 -17.99
C TYR A 278 -15.61 14.75 -18.09
N HIS A 279 -14.90 14.81 -16.97
CA HIS A 279 -13.45 14.61 -16.90
C HIS A 279 -13.05 13.56 -15.86
N TRP A 280 -12.18 12.63 -16.24
CA TRP A 280 -11.63 11.58 -15.39
C TRP A 280 -10.15 11.31 -15.73
N PRO A 281 -9.25 11.14 -14.74
CA PRO A 281 -9.47 11.34 -13.30
C PRO A 281 -9.70 12.81 -12.93
N GLY A 282 -9.99 13.09 -11.66
CA GLY A 282 -10.20 14.46 -11.15
C GLY A 282 -8.97 15.12 -10.55
N ASP A 283 -7.98 14.32 -10.13
CA ASP A 283 -6.77 14.73 -9.38
C ASP A 283 -7.09 15.33 -7.99
N TYR A 284 -8.01 14.67 -7.27
CA TYR A 284 -8.32 14.96 -5.87
C TYR A 284 -8.82 13.73 -5.08
N ASP A 285 -8.74 13.79 -3.75
CA ASP A 285 -9.31 12.83 -2.78
C ASP A 285 -10.47 13.42 -1.95
N GLN A 286 -10.50 14.74 -1.80
CA GLN A 286 -11.45 15.51 -0.98
C GLN A 286 -12.46 16.26 -1.87
N PRO A 287 -13.78 16.18 -1.59
CA PRO A 287 -14.81 16.86 -2.39
C PRO A 287 -14.59 18.37 -2.56
N ASP A 288 -14.18 19.07 -1.49
CA ASP A 288 -13.89 20.52 -1.50
C ASP A 288 -12.82 20.90 -2.55
N ILE A 289 -11.86 20.01 -2.81
CA ILE A 289 -10.83 20.20 -3.84
C ILE A 289 -11.44 19.97 -5.23
N GLY A 290 -12.25 18.92 -5.41
CA GLY A 290 -13.00 18.69 -6.64
C GLY A 290 -13.94 19.86 -7.00
N GLU A 291 -14.61 20.45 -6.01
CA GLU A 291 -15.41 21.68 -6.17
C GLU A 291 -14.57 22.90 -6.55
N HIS A 292 -13.30 22.98 -6.13
CA HIS A 292 -12.39 24.04 -6.55
C HIS A 292 -11.91 23.83 -8.00
N LEU A 293 -11.47 22.62 -8.34
CA LEU A 293 -10.94 22.30 -9.67
C LEU A 293 -12.03 22.39 -10.76
N SER A 294 -13.22 21.83 -10.52
CA SER A 294 -14.37 21.96 -11.45
C SER A 294 -14.78 23.43 -11.66
N ARG A 295 -14.75 24.23 -10.60
CA ARG A 295 -15.01 25.68 -10.63
C ARG A 295 -14.00 26.46 -11.46
N VAL A 296 -12.71 26.14 -11.35
CA VAL A 296 -11.65 26.69 -12.20
C VAL A 296 -11.91 26.32 -13.68
N ARG A 297 -12.26 25.06 -13.98
CA ARG A 297 -12.49 24.62 -15.36
C ARG A 297 -13.71 25.25 -16.02
N ILE A 298 -14.82 25.44 -15.31
CA ILE A 298 -15.98 26.11 -15.90
C ILE A 298 -15.78 27.65 -16.01
N GLU A 299 -14.97 28.25 -15.13
CA GLU A 299 -14.55 29.66 -15.28
C GLU A 299 -13.64 29.86 -16.50
N GLU A 300 -12.64 29.00 -16.72
CA GLU A 300 -11.81 28.93 -17.92
C GLU A 300 -12.67 28.91 -19.20
N ARG A 301 -13.63 27.98 -19.27
CA ARG A 301 -14.48 27.81 -20.46
C ARG A 301 -15.44 28.97 -20.64
N GLY A 302 -16.09 29.43 -19.56
CA GLY A 302 -17.01 30.56 -19.60
C GLY A 302 -16.36 31.90 -19.97
N ALA A 303 -15.06 32.07 -19.68
CA ALA A 303 -14.28 33.26 -20.02
C ALA A 303 -14.08 33.46 -21.53
N LEU A 304 -13.91 32.37 -22.30
CA LEU A 304 -13.84 32.39 -23.77
C LEU A 304 -15.09 32.98 -24.43
N GLY A 305 -16.22 32.94 -23.73
CA GLY A 305 -17.53 33.30 -24.27
C GLY A 305 -17.77 34.80 -24.54
N SER A 306 -17.02 35.72 -23.92
CA SER A 306 -17.21 37.18 -24.06
C SER A 306 -15.89 37.96 -24.24
N ARG A 307 -14.95 37.40 -25.01
CA ARG A 307 -13.70 38.12 -25.34
C ARG A 307 -13.96 39.20 -26.40
N ALA A 308 -13.14 40.24 -26.37
CA ALA A 308 -13.11 41.28 -27.40
C ALA A 308 -11.66 41.56 -27.81
N VAL A 309 -11.48 42.08 -29.03
CA VAL A 309 -10.17 42.42 -29.62
C VAL A 309 -10.21 43.86 -30.08
N GLY A 310 -9.14 44.61 -29.86
CA GLY A 310 -9.00 45.97 -30.35
C GLY A 310 -7.62 46.26 -30.94
N SER A 311 -7.54 47.35 -31.68
CA SER A 311 -6.28 47.94 -32.13
C SER A 311 -6.36 49.47 -32.17
N GLY A 312 -5.19 50.12 -32.18
CA GLY A 312 -5.05 51.57 -32.20
C GLY A 312 -3.62 52.04 -32.05
N GLN A 313 -3.40 53.34 -32.17
CA GLN A 313 -2.08 53.97 -32.00
C GLN A 313 -1.81 54.22 -30.51
N LEU A 314 -1.72 53.13 -29.73
CA LEU A 314 -1.69 53.16 -28.27
C LEU A 314 -0.32 52.70 -27.74
N ARG A 315 0.37 53.52 -26.94
CA ARG A 315 1.65 53.14 -26.29
C ARG A 315 1.47 52.49 -24.91
N GLY A 316 0.47 52.92 -24.14
CA GLY A 316 0.25 52.52 -22.74
C GLY A 316 -0.71 51.35 -22.48
N ILE A 317 -1.07 50.57 -23.51
CA ILE A 317 -1.78 49.29 -23.35
C ILE A 317 -0.77 48.23 -22.90
N VAL A 318 -1.00 47.61 -21.74
CA VAL A 318 -0.11 46.63 -21.10
C VAL A 318 -0.93 45.43 -20.63
N CYS A 319 -0.39 44.21 -20.76
CA CYS A 319 -0.99 43.00 -20.21
C CYS A 319 -1.21 43.14 -18.69
N GLY A 320 -2.37 42.72 -18.18
CA GLY A 320 -2.71 42.78 -16.76
C GLY A 320 -3.21 44.14 -16.25
N ALA A 321 -3.28 45.17 -17.08
CA ALA A 321 -3.92 46.44 -16.71
C ALA A 321 -5.42 46.45 -17.05
N ASN A 322 -6.19 47.20 -16.26
CA ASN A 322 -7.62 47.48 -16.51
C ASN A 322 -7.83 48.89 -17.09
N PHE A 323 -8.78 49.02 -18.04
CA PHE A 323 -9.24 50.31 -18.60
C PHE A 323 -10.75 50.32 -18.89
N GLU A 324 -11.35 51.51 -18.99
CA GLU A 324 -12.76 51.73 -19.35
C GLU A 324 -12.90 52.14 -20.83
N LEU A 325 -13.64 51.37 -21.63
CA LEU A 325 -13.93 51.70 -23.04
C LEU A 325 -15.05 52.75 -23.14
N LYS A 326 -14.86 53.79 -23.96
CA LYS A 326 -15.85 54.85 -24.23
C LYS A 326 -16.00 55.14 -25.72
N GLY A 327 -17.14 55.66 -26.13
CA GLY A 327 -17.42 56.08 -27.50
C GLY A 327 -17.72 54.96 -28.50
N PHE A 328 -17.71 53.69 -28.10
CA PHE A 328 -17.98 52.60 -29.03
C PHE A 328 -19.48 52.51 -29.40
N PRO A 329 -19.86 52.29 -30.68
CA PRO A 329 -21.28 52.34 -31.12
C PRO A 329 -22.23 51.31 -30.49
N VAL A 330 -21.71 50.25 -29.84
CA VAL A 330 -22.54 49.29 -29.09
C VAL A 330 -22.47 49.64 -27.60
N ASP A 331 -23.52 50.26 -27.06
CA ASP A 331 -23.59 50.71 -25.65
C ASP A 331 -23.08 49.67 -24.65
N LYS A 332 -23.49 48.41 -24.81
CA LYS A 332 -23.11 47.29 -23.94
C LYS A 332 -21.60 47.03 -23.90
N ALA A 333 -20.83 47.45 -24.89
CA ALA A 333 -19.38 47.31 -24.91
C ALA A 333 -18.67 48.44 -24.15
N ASN A 334 -19.30 49.59 -23.92
CA ASN A 334 -18.69 50.67 -23.13
C ASN A 334 -18.71 50.27 -21.64
N ARG A 335 -17.62 49.65 -21.18
CA ARG A 335 -17.44 49.09 -19.83
C ARG A 335 -15.96 48.97 -19.47
N GLU A 336 -15.66 48.54 -18.25
CA GLU A 336 -14.30 48.18 -17.84
C GLU A 336 -13.88 46.81 -18.38
N TYR A 337 -12.65 46.76 -18.89
CA TYR A 337 -11.99 45.61 -19.50
C TYR A 337 -10.61 45.38 -18.86
N MET A 338 -10.24 44.10 -18.74
CA MET A 338 -8.90 43.64 -18.39
C MET A 338 -8.16 43.19 -19.65
N ILE A 339 -6.92 43.63 -19.82
CA ILE A 339 -6.07 43.29 -20.98
C ILE A 339 -5.42 41.92 -20.75
N ILE A 340 -5.84 40.91 -21.52
CA ILE A 340 -5.30 39.55 -21.50
C ILE A 340 -4.01 39.46 -22.32
N SER A 341 -3.99 40.08 -23.51
CA SER A 341 -2.78 40.19 -24.33
C SER A 341 -2.64 41.56 -24.98
N SER A 342 -1.39 41.95 -25.24
CA SER A 342 -1.00 43.20 -25.90
C SER A 342 0.20 42.93 -26.81
N ARG A 343 -0.03 42.98 -28.12
CA ARG A 343 0.99 43.03 -29.16
C ARG A 343 1.28 44.48 -29.51
N LEU A 344 2.55 44.86 -29.48
CA LEU A 344 3.04 46.21 -29.74
C LEU A 344 4.04 46.18 -30.90
N THR A 345 3.82 47.05 -31.88
CA THR A 345 4.75 47.30 -32.99
C THR A 345 5.10 48.78 -33.03
N VAL A 346 6.39 49.10 -33.08
CA VAL A 346 6.91 50.47 -33.22
C VAL A 346 7.95 50.48 -34.34
N ALA A 347 7.89 51.46 -35.23
CA ALA A 347 8.86 51.61 -36.32
C ALA A 347 9.27 53.07 -36.53
N GLU A 348 10.55 53.29 -36.79
CA GLU A 348 11.11 54.58 -37.22
C GLU A 348 10.46 55.04 -38.53
N VAL A 349 10.05 56.31 -38.61
CA VAL A 349 9.43 56.92 -39.80
C VAL A 349 10.48 57.71 -40.57
N ASP A 350 10.66 57.41 -41.85
CA ASP A 350 11.64 58.09 -42.70
C ASP A 350 11.30 59.59 -42.84
N GLN A 351 12.24 60.43 -42.41
CA GLN A 351 12.10 61.89 -42.28
C GLN A 351 11.83 62.60 -43.62
N LEU A 352 12.03 61.92 -44.75
CA LEU A 352 11.58 62.37 -46.08
C LEU A 352 10.06 62.63 -46.15
N SER A 353 9.28 62.10 -45.20
CA SER A 353 7.80 62.14 -45.18
C SER A 353 7.19 63.41 -44.56
N GLY A 354 7.97 64.28 -43.93
CA GLY A 354 7.52 65.61 -43.48
C GLY A 354 6.59 65.67 -42.26
N GLY A 355 6.42 64.57 -41.50
CA GLY A 355 5.71 64.57 -40.22
C GLY A 355 6.59 65.01 -39.04
N GLU A 356 5.99 65.47 -37.93
CA GLU A 356 6.72 65.80 -36.69
C GLU A 356 7.12 64.57 -35.86
N ASP A 357 6.58 63.39 -36.19
CA ASP A 357 6.69 62.17 -35.39
C ASP A 357 7.78 61.22 -35.92
N ALA A 358 8.78 60.94 -35.09
CA ALA A 358 9.93 60.08 -35.45
C ALA A 358 9.61 58.58 -35.48
N PHE A 359 8.54 58.14 -34.79
CA PHE A 359 8.14 56.74 -34.68
C PHE A 359 6.63 56.59 -34.89
N SER A 360 6.23 55.61 -35.69
CA SER A 360 4.86 55.10 -35.74
C SER A 360 4.70 54.01 -34.67
N CYS A 361 3.52 53.96 -34.06
CA CYS A 361 3.18 52.99 -33.01
C CYS A 361 1.82 52.39 -33.31
N GLU A 362 1.73 51.06 -33.30
CA GLU A 362 0.49 50.31 -33.46
C GLU A 362 0.44 49.21 -32.41
N SER A 363 -0.66 49.16 -31.67
CA SER A 363 -0.92 48.10 -30.69
C SER A 363 -2.21 47.37 -31.04
N SER A 364 -2.20 46.04 -30.89
CA SER A 364 -3.37 45.18 -30.96
C SER A 364 -3.48 44.34 -29.69
N PHE A 365 -4.68 44.16 -29.16
CA PHE A 365 -4.88 43.65 -27.81
C PHE A 365 -6.14 42.80 -27.68
N THR A 366 -6.07 41.76 -26.86
CA THR A 366 -7.22 40.92 -26.47
C THR A 366 -7.64 41.27 -25.06
N VAL A 367 -8.94 41.48 -24.84
CA VAL A 367 -9.53 41.90 -23.57
C VAL A 367 -10.73 41.05 -23.16
N GLN A 368 -11.02 41.06 -21.86
CA GLN A 368 -12.19 40.43 -21.26
C GLN A 368 -12.85 41.40 -20.26
N PRO A 369 -14.20 41.48 -20.20
CA PRO A 369 -14.89 42.30 -19.21
C PRO A 369 -14.50 41.94 -17.78
N THR A 370 -14.26 42.93 -16.91
CA THR A 370 -13.88 42.66 -15.50
C THR A 370 -14.98 41.95 -14.69
N THR A 371 -16.21 41.89 -15.22
CA THR A 371 -17.33 41.10 -14.69
C THR A 371 -17.27 39.59 -14.97
N LYS A 372 -16.19 39.10 -15.61
CA LYS A 372 -15.93 37.67 -15.83
C LYS A 372 -14.56 37.31 -15.28
N ILE A 373 -14.52 36.33 -14.36
CA ILE A 373 -13.28 35.75 -13.85
C ILE A 373 -12.49 35.15 -15.03
N TYR A 374 -11.18 35.38 -15.05
CA TYR A 374 -10.25 34.75 -15.97
C TYR A 374 -9.55 33.59 -15.27
N ARG A 375 -9.34 32.50 -16.00
CA ARG A 375 -8.42 31.41 -15.69
C ARG A 375 -7.59 31.15 -16.95
N HIS A 376 -6.33 30.77 -16.80
CA HIS A 376 -5.56 30.32 -17.96
C HIS A 376 -6.07 28.93 -18.40
N PRO A 377 -6.19 28.63 -19.70
CA PRO A 377 -6.51 27.29 -20.17
C PRO A 377 -5.41 26.29 -19.80
N GLN A 378 -5.77 25.04 -19.55
CA GLN A 378 -4.78 23.96 -19.54
C GLN A 378 -4.26 23.71 -20.97
N VAL A 379 -3.03 24.14 -21.22
CA VAL A 379 -2.28 23.96 -22.47
C VAL A 379 -1.05 23.09 -22.23
N THR A 380 -0.50 23.14 -21.02
CA THR A 380 0.73 22.44 -20.63
C THR A 380 0.40 21.00 -20.21
N PRO A 381 0.87 19.97 -20.94
CA PRO A 381 0.50 18.59 -20.66
C PRO A 381 1.19 18.08 -19.39
N LYS A 382 0.41 17.51 -18.46
CA LYS A 382 0.94 16.79 -17.29
C LYS A 382 1.87 15.65 -17.77
N PRO A 383 3.11 15.52 -17.27
CA PRO A 383 4.03 14.47 -17.68
C PRO A 383 3.47 13.09 -17.31
N LYS A 384 3.87 12.05 -18.05
CA LYS A 384 3.45 10.67 -17.79
C LYS A 384 4.59 9.69 -17.77
N THR A 385 4.46 8.67 -16.94
CA THR A 385 5.34 7.51 -16.91
C THR A 385 5.04 6.59 -18.09
N ASN A 386 6.06 6.21 -18.87
CA ASN A 386 5.89 5.30 -20.02
C ASN A 386 5.89 3.80 -19.64
N GLY A 387 5.88 3.48 -18.35
CA GLY A 387 5.83 2.14 -17.79
C GLY A 387 6.38 2.08 -16.36
N PRO A 388 6.39 0.87 -15.75
CA PRO A 388 6.85 0.68 -14.38
C PRO A 388 8.36 0.95 -14.21
N GLN A 389 8.73 1.33 -12.99
CA GLN A 389 10.07 1.77 -12.60
C GLN A 389 10.54 0.97 -11.38
N ASN A 390 11.85 0.93 -11.11
CA ASN A 390 12.36 0.37 -9.86
C ASN A 390 12.54 1.43 -8.77
N ALA A 391 12.25 1.03 -7.53
CA ALA A 391 12.44 1.82 -6.32
C ALA A 391 12.90 0.91 -5.17
N ILE A 392 13.48 1.51 -4.13
CA ILE A 392 13.98 0.78 -2.94
C ILE A 392 13.07 1.12 -1.76
N ILE A 393 12.65 0.13 -0.97
CA ILE A 393 11.85 0.37 0.24
C ILE A 393 12.68 1.13 1.30
N VAL A 394 12.10 2.14 1.92
CA VAL A 394 12.74 3.00 2.93
C VAL A 394 11.85 3.19 4.17
N GLY A 395 12.47 3.64 5.26
CA GLY A 395 11.80 3.86 6.54
C GLY A 395 12.79 4.36 7.60
N PRO A 396 12.35 4.47 8.87
CA PRO A 396 13.15 5.04 9.94
C PRO A 396 14.45 4.25 10.22
N PRO A 397 15.54 4.94 10.64
CA PRO A 397 16.83 4.30 10.88
C PRO A 397 16.77 3.32 12.06
N GLY A 398 17.03 2.04 11.77
CA GLY A 398 17.04 0.94 12.75
C GLY A 398 15.85 -0.01 12.63
N GLU A 399 14.80 0.35 11.89
CA GLU A 399 13.69 -0.55 11.56
C GLU A 399 14.01 -1.47 10.38
N GLU A 400 13.37 -2.64 10.33
CA GLU A 400 13.41 -3.56 9.17
C GLU A 400 12.11 -3.48 8.33
N ILE A 401 10.99 -3.07 8.95
CA ILE A 401 9.68 -3.02 8.33
C ILE A 401 9.02 -1.70 8.69
N TRP A 402 8.56 -0.94 7.69
CA TRP A 402 7.82 0.30 7.88
C TRP A 402 6.54 0.27 7.05
N THR A 403 5.40 0.20 7.74
CA THR A 403 4.07 0.02 7.14
C THR A 403 2.98 0.68 7.96
N ASP A 404 1.87 1.03 7.30
CA ASP A 404 0.66 1.57 7.94
C ASP A 404 -0.47 0.52 8.04
N GLU A 405 -1.65 0.96 8.49
CA GLU A 405 -2.86 0.15 8.63
C GLU A 405 -3.40 -0.46 7.32
N TYR A 406 -3.03 0.12 6.17
CA TYR A 406 -3.44 -0.34 4.84
C TYR A 406 -2.40 -1.25 4.17
N GLY A 407 -1.29 -1.55 4.85
CA GLY A 407 -0.18 -2.30 4.26
C GLY A 407 0.62 -1.50 3.22
N ARG A 408 0.60 -0.16 3.31
CA ARG A 408 1.39 0.72 2.45
C ARG A 408 2.85 0.76 2.92
N VAL A 409 3.76 1.04 1.99
CA VAL A 409 5.20 1.21 2.25
C VAL A 409 5.69 2.55 1.72
N LYS A 410 6.87 3.00 2.16
CA LYS A 410 7.57 4.14 1.55
C LYS A 410 8.74 3.66 0.69
N VAL A 411 9.09 4.44 -0.33
CA VAL A 411 10.17 4.11 -1.28
C VAL A 411 11.08 5.31 -1.55
N ARG A 412 12.31 5.04 -2.00
CA ARG A 412 13.09 6.03 -2.75
C ARG A 412 13.19 5.58 -4.20
N PHE A 413 12.80 6.45 -5.13
CA PHE A 413 12.94 6.21 -6.56
C PHE A 413 14.42 6.29 -6.97
N VAL A 414 14.83 5.51 -7.97
CA VAL A 414 16.25 5.49 -8.40
C VAL A 414 16.70 6.80 -9.06
N TRP A 415 15.76 7.57 -9.63
CA TRP A 415 16.01 8.92 -10.16
C TRP A 415 15.99 10.02 -9.10
N ASP A 416 15.50 9.76 -7.88
CA ASP A 416 15.48 10.76 -6.83
C ASP A 416 16.89 11.01 -6.30
N ARG A 417 17.39 12.21 -6.62
CA ARG A 417 18.72 12.72 -6.25
C ARG A 417 18.74 13.43 -4.88
N TYR A 418 17.59 13.62 -4.25
CA TYR A 418 17.40 14.33 -2.98
C TYR A 418 17.12 13.38 -1.81
N GLY A 419 16.43 12.26 -2.05
CA GLY A 419 16.11 11.25 -1.05
C GLY A 419 17.35 10.65 -0.38
N THR A 420 17.24 10.42 0.93
CA THR A 420 18.37 10.03 1.80
C THR A 420 18.33 8.57 2.24
N ASN A 421 17.38 7.80 1.71
CA ASN A 421 16.89 6.50 2.18
C ASN A 421 16.11 6.61 3.51
N SER A 422 15.32 7.68 3.66
CA SER A 422 14.54 7.99 4.87
C SER A 422 13.04 7.74 4.73
N GLU A 423 12.31 7.75 5.84
CA GLU A 423 10.85 7.79 5.87
C GLU A 423 10.23 9.10 5.31
N SER A 424 11.05 10.07 4.89
CA SER A 424 10.60 11.30 4.22
C SER A 424 10.74 11.27 2.70
N ASP A 425 11.37 10.24 2.11
CA ASP A 425 11.69 10.23 0.67
C ASP A 425 10.44 10.11 -0.26
N SER A 426 9.34 9.50 0.22
CA SER A 426 8.07 9.42 -0.53
C SER A 426 6.82 9.50 0.35
N CYS A 427 5.67 9.68 -0.31
CA CYS A 427 4.36 9.36 0.26
C CYS A 427 4.20 7.84 0.54
N TRP A 428 3.04 7.45 1.06
CA TRP A 428 2.70 6.04 1.32
C TRP A 428 2.13 5.34 0.07
N LEU A 429 2.92 4.45 -0.54
CA LEU A 429 2.53 3.66 -1.71
C LEU A 429 1.76 2.40 -1.30
N ARG A 430 0.63 2.14 -1.96
CA ARG A 430 -0.08 0.85 -1.83
C ARG A 430 0.75 -0.28 -2.44
N VAL A 431 0.67 -1.46 -1.84
CA VAL A 431 1.35 -2.68 -2.32
C VAL A 431 0.32 -3.64 -2.92
N SER A 432 0.53 -4.03 -4.18
CA SER A 432 -0.21 -5.08 -4.86
C SER A 432 0.00 -6.42 -4.15
N GLN A 433 -1.10 -7.11 -3.82
CA GLN A 433 -1.10 -8.37 -3.10
C GLN A 433 -1.62 -9.49 -3.99
N ALA A 434 -1.06 -10.71 -3.84
CA ALA A 434 -1.42 -11.86 -4.66
C ALA A 434 -2.91 -12.25 -4.54
N TRP A 435 -3.55 -11.96 -3.41
CA TRP A 435 -4.99 -12.12 -3.21
C TRP A 435 -5.45 -11.20 -2.07
N ALA A 436 -6.40 -10.30 -2.32
CA ALA A 436 -6.96 -9.40 -1.32
C ALA A 436 -8.49 -9.45 -1.30
N GLY A 437 -9.07 -9.50 -0.10
CA GLY A 437 -10.51 -9.52 0.16
C GLY A 437 -10.84 -8.87 1.50
N ASN A 438 -12.13 -8.81 1.85
CA ASN A 438 -12.59 -8.15 3.08
C ASN A 438 -12.18 -8.96 4.32
N SER A 439 -11.06 -8.57 4.95
CA SER A 439 -10.43 -9.26 6.08
C SER A 439 -9.98 -10.71 5.79
N PHE A 440 -9.64 -11.02 4.53
CA PHE A 440 -8.98 -12.26 4.12
C PHE A 440 -8.09 -12.05 2.89
N GLY A 441 -7.12 -12.94 2.67
CA GLY A 441 -6.21 -12.88 1.52
C GLY A 441 -4.82 -13.40 1.85
N GLY A 442 -3.87 -13.16 0.96
CA GLY A 442 -2.43 -13.28 1.22
C GLY A 442 -1.83 -11.89 1.34
N ILE A 443 -0.96 -11.68 2.34
CA ILE A 443 -0.29 -10.39 2.58
C ILE A 443 1.23 -10.57 2.67
N TYR A 444 1.94 -9.79 1.86
CA TYR A 444 3.38 -9.61 1.91
C TYR A 444 3.69 -8.13 2.00
N ILE A 445 4.41 -7.72 3.04
CA ILE A 445 4.91 -6.35 3.22
C ILE A 445 6.40 -6.35 2.84
N PRO A 446 6.80 -5.64 1.77
CA PRO A 446 8.18 -5.42 1.42
C PRO A 446 8.97 -4.78 2.59
N ARG A 447 10.19 -5.25 2.81
CA ARG A 447 11.07 -4.80 3.90
C ARG A 447 12.05 -3.73 3.44
N ILE A 448 12.54 -2.90 4.37
CA ILE A 448 13.48 -1.83 4.09
C ILE A 448 14.73 -2.38 3.38
N GLY A 449 15.19 -1.68 2.34
CA GLY A 449 16.30 -2.10 1.48
C GLY A 449 15.95 -3.13 0.40
N GLN A 450 14.71 -3.62 0.32
CA GLN A 450 14.26 -4.45 -0.82
C GLN A 450 13.98 -3.59 -2.06
N GLU A 451 14.21 -4.18 -3.24
CA GLU A 451 13.86 -3.56 -4.53
C GLU A 451 12.44 -3.95 -4.94
N VAL A 452 11.67 -2.96 -5.39
CA VAL A 452 10.29 -3.10 -5.83
C VAL A 452 10.05 -2.43 -7.17
N ILE A 453 9.07 -2.97 -7.90
CA ILE A 453 8.52 -2.36 -9.11
C ILE A 453 7.38 -1.43 -8.66
N VAL A 454 7.48 -0.15 -9.03
CA VAL A 454 6.43 0.87 -8.87
C VAL A 454 5.85 1.18 -10.23
N ASP A 455 4.54 1.14 -10.36
CA ASP A 455 3.80 1.65 -11.52
C ASP A 455 2.92 2.84 -11.09
N CYS A 456 2.44 3.62 -12.04
CA CYS A 456 1.73 4.87 -11.78
C CYS A 456 0.33 4.85 -12.38
N ILE A 457 -0.69 5.10 -11.55
CA ILE A 457 -2.10 4.98 -11.97
C ILE A 457 -2.41 5.99 -13.09
N ASN A 458 -2.99 5.53 -14.20
CA ASN A 458 -3.21 6.31 -15.43
C ASN A 458 -1.91 6.91 -16.06
N GLY A 459 -0.74 6.38 -15.67
CA GLY A 459 0.59 6.90 -15.99
C GLY A 459 0.97 8.18 -15.25
N ASP A 460 0.26 8.55 -14.18
CA ASP A 460 0.45 9.79 -13.43
C ASP A 460 1.57 9.66 -12.36
N PRO A 461 2.70 10.41 -12.48
CA PRO A 461 3.78 10.38 -11.49
C PRO A 461 3.34 10.68 -10.05
N ASP A 462 2.24 11.40 -9.86
CA ASP A 462 1.69 11.73 -8.54
C ASP A 462 0.96 10.55 -7.87
N ARG A 463 0.69 9.46 -8.61
CA ARG A 463 -0.11 8.31 -8.15
C ARG A 463 0.65 6.96 -8.17
N PRO A 464 1.79 6.83 -7.46
CA PRO A 464 2.59 5.61 -7.47
C PRO A 464 1.98 4.46 -6.64
N MET A 465 2.14 3.22 -7.14
CA MET A 465 1.72 1.98 -6.50
C MET A 465 2.76 0.86 -6.73
N VAL A 466 3.13 0.13 -5.68
CA VAL A 466 4.04 -1.02 -5.78
C VAL A 466 3.30 -2.20 -6.42
N MET A 467 3.81 -2.68 -7.56
CA MET A 467 3.24 -3.80 -8.33
C MET A 467 3.89 -5.15 -8.04
N GLY A 468 5.11 -5.17 -7.48
CA GLY A 468 5.83 -6.40 -7.14
C GLY A 468 7.22 -6.15 -6.58
N SER A 469 7.95 -7.22 -6.25
CA SER A 469 9.32 -7.17 -5.70
C SER A 469 10.32 -7.86 -6.62
N LEU A 470 11.59 -7.43 -6.57
CA LEU A 470 12.69 -7.97 -7.36
C LEU A 470 13.82 -8.50 -6.48
N TYR A 471 14.50 -9.53 -6.99
CA TYR A 471 15.77 -10.02 -6.45
C TYR A 471 16.94 -9.38 -7.21
N ASN A 472 17.97 -8.96 -6.49
CA ASN A 472 19.19 -8.37 -7.06
C ASN A 472 20.46 -8.97 -6.41
N ASN A 473 21.61 -8.31 -6.55
CA ASN A 473 22.88 -8.78 -6.00
C ASN A 473 22.97 -8.73 -4.47
N VAL A 474 22.17 -7.89 -3.82
CA VAL A 474 22.04 -7.78 -2.36
C VAL A 474 20.90 -8.69 -1.89
N THR A 475 19.68 -8.45 -2.38
CA THR A 475 18.50 -9.29 -2.12
C THR A 475 18.48 -10.48 -3.08
N ARG A 476 19.31 -11.48 -2.84
CA ARG A 476 19.37 -12.69 -3.68
C ARG A 476 18.16 -13.63 -3.45
N PRO A 477 17.81 -14.48 -4.44
CA PRO A 477 16.77 -15.50 -4.31
C PRO A 477 17.00 -16.46 -3.13
N PRO A 478 15.94 -17.14 -2.61
CA PRO A 478 16.02 -17.94 -1.39
C PRO A 478 16.80 -19.27 -1.52
N TRP A 479 17.15 -19.69 -2.74
CA TRP A 479 17.94 -20.90 -3.03
C TRP A 479 19.05 -20.59 -4.04
N ASP A 480 20.12 -21.38 -4.05
CA ASP A 480 21.25 -21.18 -4.97
C ASP A 480 20.84 -21.51 -6.42
N LEU A 481 20.60 -20.46 -7.20
CA LEU A 481 20.34 -20.53 -8.65
C LEU A 481 21.65 -20.33 -9.44
N PRO A 482 21.82 -20.99 -10.62
CA PRO A 482 20.83 -21.83 -11.31
C PRO A 482 20.79 -23.30 -10.84
N ALA A 483 21.58 -23.70 -9.84
CA ALA A 483 21.71 -25.11 -9.44
C ALA A 483 20.39 -25.75 -8.95
N ASN A 484 19.54 -24.97 -8.28
CA ASN A 484 18.25 -25.41 -7.74
C ASN A 484 17.04 -24.91 -8.56
N ALA A 485 17.17 -24.83 -9.89
CA ALA A 485 16.13 -24.27 -10.77
C ALA A 485 14.80 -25.06 -10.83
N THR A 486 14.74 -26.26 -10.24
CA THR A 486 13.53 -27.09 -10.09
C THR A 486 12.81 -26.91 -8.74
N GLN A 487 13.31 -26.02 -7.87
CA GLN A 487 12.64 -25.69 -6.62
C GLN A 487 11.69 -24.51 -6.78
N SER A 488 10.55 -24.56 -6.09
CA SER A 488 9.55 -23.50 -6.03
C SER A 488 8.98 -23.37 -4.60
N GLY A 489 8.30 -22.27 -4.27
CA GLY A 489 7.70 -22.05 -2.94
C GLY A 489 8.02 -20.69 -2.31
N MET A 490 7.90 -20.61 -0.98
CA MET A 490 7.98 -19.37 -0.19
C MET A 490 8.87 -19.55 1.04
N VAL A 491 9.73 -18.56 1.30
CA VAL A 491 10.63 -18.50 2.46
C VAL A 491 10.52 -17.12 3.12
N SER A 492 10.17 -17.11 4.41
CA SER A 492 10.14 -15.90 5.24
C SER A 492 11.53 -15.61 5.84
N ARG A 493 11.62 -14.61 6.73
CA ARG A 493 12.77 -14.43 7.62
C ARG A 493 12.30 -13.87 8.96
N THR A 494 12.84 -14.34 10.07
CA THR A 494 12.64 -13.72 11.38
C THR A 494 13.21 -12.30 11.34
N VAL A 495 12.48 -11.32 11.89
CA VAL A 495 12.92 -9.91 11.96
C VAL A 495 14.16 -9.83 12.86
N GLY A 496 15.23 -9.19 12.39
CA GLY A 496 16.55 -9.21 13.02
C GLY A 496 17.24 -10.59 13.05
N GLY A 497 16.69 -11.60 12.36
CA GLY A 497 17.20 -12.97 12.33
C GLY A 497 18.25 -13.22 11.25
N GLY A 498 19.03 -14.30 11.42
CA GLY A 498 19.99 -14.75 10.41
C GLY A 498 19.33 -15.50 9.25
N LEU A 499 20.13 -15.87 8.23
CA LEU A 499 19.65 -16.67 7.10
C LEU A 499 18.99 -18.00 7.51
N THR A 500 19.43 -18.59 8.62
CA THR A 500 18.89 -19.84 9.18
C THR A 500 17.57 -19.66 9.94
N ASN A 501 17.13 -18.43 10.23
CA ASN A 501 15.95 -18.15 11.04
C ASN A 501 14.73 -17.85 10.14
N TYR A 502 13.92 -18.86 9.84
CA TYR A 502 12.81 -18.73 8.90
C TYR A 502 11.73 -19.81 9.04
N ASN A 503 10.51 -19.44 8.67
CA ASN A 503 9.44 -20.36 8.28
C ASN A 503 9.40 -20.45 6.74
N GLY A 504 9.05 -21.60 6.18
CA GLY A 504 8.93 -21.73 4.72
C GLY A 504 8.23 -23.00 4.26
N VAL A 505 7.79 -22.99 3.01
CA VAL A 505 7.24 -24.14 2.27
C VAL A 505 7.93 -24.20 0.92
N ARG A 506 8.41 -25.38 0.53
CA ARG A 506 9.13 -25.61 -0.72
C ARG A 506 8.59 -26.87 -1.41
N PHE A 507 8.48 -26.78 -2.72
CA PHE A 507 8.29 -27.90 -3.64
C PHE A 507 9.59 -28.08 -4.43
N GLU A 508 10.00 -29.34 -4.65
CA GLU A 508 11.10 -29.72 -5.54
C GLU A 508 10.49 -30.60 -6.63
N ASP A 509 10.54 -30.12 -7.87
CA ASP A 509 9.92 -30.76 -9.05
C ASP A 509 10.95 -31.59 -9.86
N LYS A 510 12.10 -31.89 -9.27
CA LYS A 510 13.17 -32.69 -9.88
C LYS A 510 12.79 -34.16 -9.94
N SER A 511 12.59 -34.67 -11.16
CA SER A 511 12.08 -36.03 -11.38
C SER A 511 12.90 -37.14 -10.70
N GLY A 512 12.21 -38.02 -9.98
CA GLY A 512 12.79 -39.09 -9.16
C GLY A 512 13.38 -38.64 -7.81
N LEU A 513 13.27 -37.35 -7.48
CA LEU A 513 13.74 -36.71 -6.24
C LEU A 513 12.72 -35.67 -5.74
N GLU A 514 11.44 -35.82 -6.12
CA GLU A 514 10.37 -34.88 -5.83
C GLU A 514 10.13 -34.76 -4.32
N GLN A 515 9.97 -33.52 -3.81
CA GLN A 515 9.82 -33.29 -2.38
C GLN A 515 8.88 -32.12 -2.07
N TYR A 516 7.84 -32.38 -1.26
CA TYR A 516 7.21 -31.35 -0.43
C TYR A 516 8.02 -31.18 0.86
N TRP A 517 8.29 -29.94 1.25
CA TRP A 517 9.05 -29.59 2.44
C TRP A 517 8.43 -28.38 3.14
N GLU A 518 8.34 -28.43 4.47
CA GLU A 518 7.84 -27.36 5.31
C GLU A 518 8.71 -27.19 6.56
N GLN A 519 8.87 -25.95 7.03
CA GLN A 519 9.57 -25.61 8.26
C GLN A 519 8.84 -24.49 9.00
N ALA A 520 8.66 -24.68 10.30
CA ALA A 520 8.36 -23.62 11.26
C ALA A 520 9.62 -23.34 12.10
N GLU A 521 9.91 -22.06 12.33
CA GLU A 521 11.04 -21.58 13.15
C GLU A 521 10.86 -21.89 14.65
N ARG A 522 9.60 -21.96 15.10
CA ARG A 522 9.26 -22.12 16.52
C ARG A 522 8.06 -23.05 16.75
N ASP A 523 6.85 -22.53 16.58
CA ASP A 523 5.61 -23.25 16.88
C ASP A 523 4.87 -23.58 15.58
N MET A 524 4.58 -24.86 15.34
CA MET A 524 3.72 -25.31 14.25
C MET A 524 2.35 -25.72 14.82
N SER A 525 1.27 -25.11 14.31
CA SER A 525 -0.11 -25.40 14.74
C SER A 525 -0.97 -25.78 13.54
N ARG A 526 -1.54 -27.00 13.56
CA ARG A 526 -2.46 -27.52 12.54
C ARG A 526 -3.85 -27.68 13.16
N LEU A 527 -4.87 -27.10 12.54
CA LEU A 527 -6.25 -27.17 13.00
C LEU A 527 -7.20 -27.57 11.86
N THR A 528 -7.59 -28.84 11.85
CA THR A 528 -8.59 -29.37 10.92
C THR A 528 -9.96 -29.37 11.59
N LYS A 529 -10.93 -28.60 11.05
CA LYS A 529 -12.25 -28.39 11.67
C LYS A 529 -13.27 -29.53 11.48
N ASN A 530 -12.94 -30.55 10.68
CA ASN A 530 -13.84 -31.66 10.38
C ASN A 530 -13.03 -32.97 10.27
N ASN A 531 -12.72 -33.43 9.05
CA ASN A 531 -11.98 -34.67 8.80
C ASN A 531 -10.56 -34.36 8.30
N GLU A 532 -9.57 -35.07 8.82
CA GLU A 532 -8.19 -35.07 8.31
C GLU A 532 -7.85 -36.47 7.78
N THR A 533 -7.21 -36.53 6.61
CA THR A 533 -6.75 -37.77 5.98
C THR A 533 -5.28 -37.63 5.63
N GLN A 534 -4.46 -38.62 6.01
CA GLN A 534 -3.07 -38.73 5.59
C GLN A 534 -2.84 -40.13 5.00
N ILE A 535 -2.28 -40.18 3.79
CA ILE A 535 -1.94 -41.42 3.08
C ILE A 535 -0.46 -41.33 2.74
N ILE A 536 0.29 -42.38 3.05
CA ILE A 536 1.73 -42.47 2.84
C ILE A 536 1.98 -43.79 2.10
N GLY A 537 2.56 -43.72 0.89
CA GLY A 537 2.73 -44.88 0.01
C GLY A 537 3.92 -45.78 0.36
N ALA A 538 4.77 -45.35 1.29
CA ALA A 538 5.94 -46.05 1.79
C ALA A 538 6.08 -45.78 3.31
N ASP A 539 7.26 -45.39 3.79
CA ASP A 539 7.56 -45.23 5.20
C ASP A 539 7.09 -43.91 5.81
N SER A 540 6.76 -43.93 7.11
CA SER A 540 6.46 -42.75 7.92
C SER A 540 7.34 -42.75 9.17
N VAL A 541 8.05 -41.65 9.40
CA VAL A 541 8.99 -41.49 10.52
C VAL A 541 8.65 -40.22 11.29
N LEU A 542 8.32 -40.35 12.57
CA LEU A 542 8.07 -39.23 13.48
C LEU A 542 9.05 -39.26 14.65
N ASN A 543 9.88 -38.22 14.74
CA ASN A 543 10.80 -38.01 15.86
C ASN A 543 10.30 -36.86 16.73
N VAL A 544 10.09 -37.10 18.03
CA VAL A 544 9.65 -36.08 19.00
C VAL A 544 10.67 -36.01 20.12
N GLY A 545 11.39 -34.88 20.25
CA GLY A 545 12.51 -34.74 21.18
C GLY A 545 12.13 -34.59 22.67
N ALA A 546 10.84 -34.47 22.99
CA ALA A 546 10.34 -34.34 24.36
C ALA A 546 9.07 -35.17 24.57
N ASN A 547 7.88 -34.59 24.37
CA ASN A 547 6.59 -35.21 24.67
C ASN A 547 5.67 -35.22 23.45
N ARG A 548 5.11 -36.39 23.09
CA ARG A 548 3.89 -36.51 22.26
C ARG A 548 2.70 -36.72 23.20
N SER A 549 1.67 -35.91 23.05
CA SER A 549 0.37 -36.10 23.70
C SER A 549 -0.69 -36.29 22.62
N GLU A 550 -1.61 -37.22 22.83
CA GLU A 550 -2.65 -37.57 21.87
C GLU A 550 -3.94 -37.88 22.62
N VAL A 551 -5.03 -37.25 22.18
CA VAL A 551 -6.35 -37.35 22.83
C VAL A 551 -7.39 -37.57 21.73
N VAL A 552 -8.05 -38.72 21.78
CA VAL A 552 -9.11 -39.11 20.85
C VAL A 552 -10.42 -39.14 21.62
N GLY A 553 -11.38 -38.31 21.22
CA GLY A 553 -12.65 -38.13 21.95
C GLY A 553 -13.65 -39.30 21.85
N ALA A 554 -13.36 -40.30 21.02
CA ALA A 554 -14.18 -41.49 20.82
C ALA A 554 -13.29 -42.72 20.56
N ASN A 555 -13.33 -43.28 19.35
CA ASN A 555 -12.61 -44.52 19.01
C ASN A 555 -11.24 -44.21 18.41
N TYR A 556 -10.17 -44.75 18.99
CA TYR A 556 -8.87 -44.92 18.33
C TYR A 556 -8.77 -46.34 17.78
N ASN A 557 -8.40 -46.48 16.51
CA ASN A 557 -8.18 -47.76 15.85
C ASN A 557 -6.82 -47.76 15.14
N GLN A 558 -6.06 -48.86 15.27
CA GLN A 558 -4.73 -48.98 14.71
C GLN A 558 -4.49 -50.41 14.21
N ASP A 559 -4.79 -50.65 12.93
CA ASP A 559 -4.55 -51.94 12.28
C ASP A 559 -3.12 -52.01 11.73
N VAL A 560 -2.34 -52.98 12.22
CA VAL A 560 -0.97 -53.25 11.73
C VAL A 560 -0.95 -54.62 11.07
N LEU A 561 -0.80 -54.64 9.75
CA LEU A 561 -0.80 -55.87 8.94
C LEU A 561 0.49 -56.71 9.09
N GLY A 562 1.58 -56.07 9.52
CA GLY A 562 2.89 -56.68 9.76
C GLY A 562 3.21 -56.84 11.24
N THR A 563 4.46 -56.55 11.63
CA THR A 563 4.88 -56.56 13.03
C THR A 563 4.69 -55.17 13.67
N SER A 564 4.07 -55.12 14.85
CA SER A 564 4.11 -53.96 15.73
C SER A 564 5.11 -54.21 16.87
N MET A 565 5.99 -53.25 17.14
CA MET A 565 6.98 -53.32 18.21
C MET A 565 6.95 -52.02 19.03
N LEU A 566 6.74 -52.16 20.35
CA LEU A 566 6.70 -51.05 21.29
C LEU A 566 7.74 -51.28 22.39
N ALA A 567 8.81 -50.49 22.36
CA ALA A 567 9.86 -50.49 23.38
C ALA A 567 9.70 -49.26 24.29
N ILE A 568 9.65 -49.47 25.61
CA ILE A 568 9.44 -48.41 26.61
C ILE A 568 10.55 -48.50 27.65
N GLY A 569 11.42 -47.48 27.71
CA GLY A 569 12.64 -47.52 28.51
C GLY A 569 12.50 -47.23 30.01
N ALA A 570 11.34 -46.79 30.48
CA ALA A 570 11.12 -46.38 31.88
C ALA A 570 9.90 -47.06 32.51
N ALA A 571 8.69 -46.62 32.18
CA ALA A 571 7.45 -47.15 32.74
C ALA A 571 6.33 -47.11 31.70
N SER A 572 5.43 -48.10 31.76
CA SER A 572 4.21 -48.17 30.94
C SER A 572 3.02 -48.40 31.86
N MET A 573 1.97 -47.59 31.71
CA MET A 573 0.73 -47.69 32.47
C MET A 573 -0.44 -47.76 31.48
N LEU A 574 -1.26 -48.81 31.60
CA LEU A 574 -2.47 -48.99 30.81
C LEU A 574 -3.66 -49.18 31.76
N GLN A 575 -4.49 -48.16 31.89
CA GLN A 575 -5.75 -48.22 32.62
C GLN A 575 -6.91 -48.42 31.62
N VAL A 576 -7.80 -49.37 31.91
CA VAL A 576 -8.98 -49.67 31.07
C VAL A 576 -10.21 -49.66 31.97
N GLY A 577 -11.17 -48.78 31.66
CA GLY A 577 -12.32 -48.50 32.56
C GLY A 577 -13.46 -49.52 32.51
N LEU A 578 -13.58 -50.33 31.46
CA LEU A 578 -14.67 -51.29 31.28
C LEU A 578 -14.15 -52.73 31.08
N ALA A 579 -13.60 -53.03 29.91
CA ALA A 579 -13.12 -54.37 29.57
C ALA A 579 -11.87 -54.31 28.68
N ARG A 580 -10.90 -55.18 28.96
CA ARG A 580 -9.73 -55.43 28.11
C ARG A 580 -9.79 -56.87 27.62
N SER A 581 -10.00 -57.07 26.33
CA SER A 581 -9.80 -58.38 25.68
C SER A 581 -8.39 -58.46 25.11
N VAL A 582 -7.79 -59.65 25.18
CA VAL A 582 -6.51 -59.97 24.51
C VAL A 582 -6.66 -61.37 23.93
N VAL A 583 -6.63 -61.48 22.60
CA VAL A 583 -6.71 -62.74 21.86
C VAL A 583 -5.39 -62.94 21.12
N VAL A 584 -4.77 -64.11 21.27
CA VAL A 584 -3.48 -64.43 20.63
C VAL A 584 -3.63 -65.79 19.95
N GLY A 585 -3.48 -65.82 18.61
CA GLY A 585 -3.57 -67.05 17.82
C GLY A 585 -2.32 -67.93 17.84
N GLY A 586 -1.20 -67.40 18.35
CA GLY A 586 0.07 -68.10 18.55
C GLY A 586 0.48 -68.17 20.02
N ALA A 587 1.77 -68.07 20.31
CA ALA A 587 2.29 -68.05 21.67
C ALA A 587 2.17 -66.67 22.33
N HIS A 588 1.68 -66.62 23.56
CA HIS A 588 1.74 -65.43 24.44
C HIS A 588 2.69 -65.71 25.60
N SER A 589 3.83 -65.00 25.67
CA SER A 589 4.84 -65.17 26.71
C SER A 589 4.97 -63.89 27.54
N LEU A 590 4.80 -64.00 28.86
CA LEU A 590 4.97 -62.92 29.81
C LEU A 590 6.13 -63.27 30.75
N ASN A 591 7.24 -62.55 30.62
CA ASN A 591 8.43 -62.73 31.45
C ASN A 591 8.57 -61.51 32.37
N VAL A 592 8.66 -61.73 33.68
CA VAL A 592 8.72 -60.66 34.70
C VAL A 592 9.84 -60.96 35.67
N VAL A 593 10.76 -60.00 35.85
CA VAL A 593 12.04 -60.20 36.55
C VAL A 593 11.91 -60.10 38.09
N LEU A 594 10.99 -59.27 38.59
CA LEU A 594 10.85 -58.97 40.02
C LEU A 594 9.57 -59.54 40.62
N ALA A 595 8.41 -58.98 40.25
CA ALA A 595 7.12 -59.40 40.78
C ALA A 595 6.00 -59.18 39.76
N ASN A 596 5.11 -60.15 39.61
CA ASN A 596 3.86 -60.03 38.87
C ASN A 596 2.70 -60.21 39.86
N ALA A 597 1.81 -59.22 39.97
CA ALA A 597 0.71 -59.21 40.94
C ALA A 597 -0.64 -59.02 40.23
N THR A 598 -1.49 -60.05 40.28
CA THR A 598 -2.79 -60.08 39.60
C THR A 598 -3.93 -60.05 40.61
N ASN A 599 -4.40 -58.85 40.94
CA ASN A 599 -5.55 -58.66 41.83
C ASN A 599 -6.86 -58.66 41.02
N VAL A 600 -7.82 -59.51 41.37
CA VAL A 600 -9.12 -59.63 40.69
C VAL A 600 -10.24 -59.53 41.73
N GLY A 601 -11.08 -58.50 41.62
CA GLY A 601 -12.20 -58.27 42.56
C GLY A 601 -13.49 -59.06 42.27
N GLY A 602 -13.58 -59.65 41.08
CA GLY A 602 -14.66 -60.56 40.67
C GLY A 602 -14.21 -62.02 40.65
N ALA A 603 -14.53 -62.74 39.57
CA ALA A 603 -14.02 -64.08 39.33
C ALA A 603 -12.76 -64.06 38.45
N ASN A 604 -11.75 -64.88 38.81
CA ASN A 604 -10.64 -65.23 37.93
C ASN A 604 -10.82 -66.68 37.47
N MET A 605 -10.73 -66.95 36.17
CA MET A 605 -10.91 -68.29 35.59
C MET A 605 -9.82 -68.58 34.57
N THR A 606 -9.02 -69.61 34.84
CA THR A 606 -7.96 -70.09 33.94
C THR A 606 -8.34 -71.45 33.39
N ASN A 607 -8.86 -71.48 32.16
CA ASN A 607 -9.15 -72.71 31.44
C ASN A 607 -7.99 -73.05 30.48
N VAL A 608 -7.50 -74.28 30.52
CA VAL A 608 -6.34 -74.74 29.72
C VAL A 608 -6.70 -76.09 29.09
N GLY A 609 -6.84 -76.12 27.77
CA GLY A 609 -7.21 -77.34 27.03
C GLY A 609 -6.09 -78.37 26.85
N GLY A 610 -4.88 -78.06 27.33
CA GLY A 610 -3.70 -78.92 27.27
C GLY A 610 -3.02 -79.06 28.64
N PHE A 611 -1.70 -78.91 28.69
CA PHE A 611 -0.94 -78.94 29.95
C PHE A 611 -0.97 -77.58 30.66
N ASN A 612 -1.33 -77.57 31.95
CA ASN A 612 -1.12 -76.44 32.85
C ASN A 612 -0.10 -76.84 33.91
N GLY A 613 1.00 -76.09 34.03
CA GLY A 613 2.10 -76.38 34.95
C GLY A 613 2.46 -75.16 35.80
N LEU A 614 2.32 -75.29 37.11
CA LEU A 614 2.76 -74.29 38.09
C LEU A 614 3.95 -74.84 38.88
N ALA A 615 5.12 -74.25 38.67
CA ALA A 615 6.33 -74.54 39.44
C ALA A 615 6.71 -73.30 40.26
N VAL A 616 6.88 -73.47 41.58
CA VAL A 616 7.23 -72.39 42.52
C VAL A 616 8.46 -72.82 43.30
N GLY A 617 9.55 -72.05 43.19
CA GLY A 617 10.82 -72.33 43.88
C GLY A 617 10.89 -71.89 45.34
N GLY A 618 9.87 -71.15 45.80
CA GLY A 618 9.69 -70.73 47.20
C GLY A 618 8.39 -71.30 47.79
N ALA A 619 7.74 -70.53 48.67
CA ALA A 619 6.44 -70.91 49.21
C ALA A 619 5.30 -70.70 48.19
N HIS A 620 4.41 -71.68 48.05
CA HIS A 620 3.11 -71.52 47.40
C HIS A 620 2.00 -71.65 48.44
N GLN A 621 1.15 -70.63 48.55
CA GLN A 621 -0.01 -70.62 49.44
C GLN A 621 -1.27 -70.33 48.62
N THR A 622 -2.28 -71.18 48.76
CA THR A 622 -3.63 -70.94 48.26
C THR A 622 -4.56 -70.81 49.46
N ALA A 623 -5.15 -69.62 49.65
CA ALA A 623 -6.12 -69.34 50.70
C ALA A 623 -7.48 -69.04 50.06
N VAL A 624 -8.55 -69.71 50.54
CA VAL A 624 -9.90 -69.61 49.97
C VAL A 624 -10.88 -69.36 51.12
N GLY A 625 -11.62 -68.25 51.07
CA GLY A 625 -12.61 -67.89 52.10
C GLY A 625 -13.97 -68.60 51.99
N GLY A 626 -14.14 -69.43 50.96
CA GLY A 626 -15.33 -70.26 50.72
C GLY A 626 -14.93 -71.70 50.39
N ALA A 627 -15.70 -72.39 49.55
CA ALA A 627 -15.39 -73.76 49.15
C ALA A 627 -14.19 -73.82 48.18
N ALA A 628 -13.19 -74.65 48.52
CA ALA A 628 -12.10 -75.03 47.62
C ALA A 628 -12.30 -76.49 47.17
N THR A 629 -12.29 -76.74 45.86
CA THR A 629 -12.49 -78.07 45.28
C THR A 629 -11.38 -78.39 44.28
N LEU A 630 -10.60 -79.42 44.56
CA LEU A 630 -9.65 -79.99 43.60
C LEU A 630 -10.22 -81.32 43.09
N ALA A 631 -10.48 -81.40 41.78
CA ALA A 631 -11.02 -82.59 41.13
C ALA A 631 -10.24 -82.90 39.85
N ALA A 632 -9.97 -84.18 39.60
CA ALA A 632 -9.29 -84.67 38.40
C ALA A 632 -9.97 -85.96 37.91
N GLY A 633 -9.91 -86.20 36.60
CA GLY A 633 -10.35 -87.48 36.02
C GLY A 633 -9.36 -88.64 36.23
N GLY A 634 -8.13 -88.32 36.65
CA GLY A 634 -7.07 -89.26 37.00
C GLY A 634 -6.67 -89.15 38.48
N PRO A 635 -5.55 -89.78 38.90
CA PRO A 635 -5.08 -89.72 40.27
C PRO A 635 -4.63 -88.30 40.67
N ILE A 636 -5.08 -87.84 41.83
CA ILE A 636 -4.49 -86.68 42.52
C ILE A 636 -3.42 -87.22 43.47
N ALA A 637 -2.20 -86.69 43.37
CA ALA A 637 -1.11 -86.98 44.29
C ALA A 637 -0.72 -85.69 45.04
N ILE A 638 -0.78 -85.73 46.37
CA ILE A 638 -0.31 -84.64 47.25
C ILE A 638 0.82 -85.24 48.08
N GLY A 639 2.03 -84.71 47.89
CA GLY A 639 3.22 -85.12 48.64
C GLY A 639 3.78 -83.96 49.46
N ALA A 640 4.02 -84.19 50.74
CA ALA A 640 4.74 -83.28 51.63
C ALA A 640 6.01 -83.98 52.13
N GLY A 641 7.14 -83.28 52.13
CA GLY A 641 8.43 -83.84 52.56
C GLY A 641 8.65 -83.91 54.07
N GLY A 642 7.70 -83.41 54.86
CA GLY A 642 7.72 -83.41 56.33
C GLY A 642 6.40 -83.92 56.90
N GLU A 643 5.40 -83.05 56.97
CA GLU A 643 4.08 -83.35 57.54
C GLU A 643 2.94 -82.95 56.59
N LEU A 644 1.84 -83.70 56.60
CA LEU A 644 0.59 -83.37 55.90
C LEU A 644 -0.55 -83.31 56.92
N ILE A 645 -0.91 -82.10 57.35
CA ILE A 645 -1.99 -81.86 58.30
C ILE A 645 -3.32 -81.73 57.55
N LEU A 646 -4.32 -82.53 57.93
CA LEU A 646 -5.71 -82.40 57.49
C LEU A 646 -6.58 -82.11 58.72
N SER A 647 -7.18 -80.92 58.78
CA SER A 647 -7.93 -80.44 59.95
C SER A 647 -9.24 -79.75 59.54
N GLY A 648 -10.25 -79.87 60.40
CA GLY A 648 -11.60 -79.32 60.21
C GLY A 648 -12.65 -80.18 60.93
N ASP A 649 -13.83 -79.61 61.20
CA ASP A 649 -14.87 -80.22 62.05
C ASP A 649 -15.31 -81.63 61.61
N ILE A 650 -15.27 -81.92 60.30
CA ILE A 650 -15.53 -83.25 59.74
C ILE A 650 -14.56 -83.51 58.58
N VAL A 651 -13.54 -84.36 58.80
CA VAL A 651 -12.67 -84.89 57.75
C VAL A 651 -13.23 -86.22 57.26
N LYS A 652 -13.74 -86.28 56.01
CA LYS A 652 -14.42 -87.46 55.45
C LYS A 652 -13.66 -88.10 54.28
N ILE A 653 -12.85 -89.12 54.58
CA ILE A 653 -12.13 -89.91 53.57
C ILE A 653 -13.01 -91.09 53.11
N VAL A 654 -13.24 -91.22 51.79
CA VAL A 654 -14.11 -92.26 51.22
C VAL A 654 -13.44 -92.94 50.01
N GLY A 655 -12.90 -94.14 50.21
CA GLY A 655 -12.45 -95.01 49.13
C GLY A 655 -13.59 -95.93 48.66
N LYS A 656 -13.89 -95.95 47.35
CA LYS A 656 -14.93 -96.84 46.78
C LYS A 656 -14.56 -98.34 46.78
N SER A 657 -13.28 -98.67 46.97
CA SER A 657 -12.78 -100.05 46.92
C SER A 657 -11.86 -100.39 48.09
N LYS A 658 -10.92 -99.49 48.41
CA LYS A 658 -9.98 -99.63 49.54
C LYS A 658 -9.49 -98.24 49.97
N VAL A 659 -9.25 -98.07 51.26
CA VAL A 659 -8.39 -97.01 51.82
C VAL A 659 -7.18 -97.71 52.42
N ILE A 660 -5.99 -97.13 52.25
CA ILE A 660 -4.74 -97.65 52.84
C ILE A 660 -4.12 -96.51 53.64
N ILE A 661 -3.81 -96.79 54.91
CA ILE A 661 -3.00 -95.92 55.77
C ILE A 661 -1.81 -96.77 56.20
N GLN A 662 -0.60 -96.27 55.97
CA GLN A 662 0.66 -96.97 56.25
C GLN A 662 1.69 -95.96 56.77
N GLY A 663 2.39 -96.33 57.83
CA GLY A 663 3.43 -95.56 58.51
C GLY A 663 4.20 -96.47 59.47
N GLY A 664 5.31 -96.00 60.03
CA GLY A 664 6.08 -96.77 61.02
C GLY A 664 5.31 -97.00 62.33
N GLU A 665 4.46 -96.03 62.68
CA GLU A 665 3.52 -96.07 63.79
C GLU A 665 2.26 -95.29 63.35
N VAL A 666 1.07 -95.69 63.80
CA VAL A 666 -0.21 -95.09 63.35
C VAL A 666 -1.14 -94.91 64.56
N HIS A 667 -1.24 -93.68 65.05
CA HIS A 667 -2.15 -93.33 66.15
C HIS A 667 -3.51 -92.91 65.61
N ILE A 668 -4.58 -93.45 66.20
CA ILE A 668 -5.96 -93.10 65.90
C ILE A 668 -6.66 -92.80 67.23
N ASN A 669 -7.17 -91.57 67.37
CA ASN A 669 -7.92 -91.10 68.53
C ASN A 669 -7.17 -91.20 69.89
N SER A 670 -5.94 -90.68 69.92
CA SER A 670 -5.18 -90.46 71.16
C SER A 670 -5.52 -89.09 71.76
N ASP A 671 -6.14 -89.07 72.95
CA ASP A 671 -6.45 -87.83 73.68
C ASP A 671 -5.19 -87.15 74.24
N ASP A 672 -5.10 -85.83 74.07
CA ASP A 672 -4.44 -84.94 75.04
C ASP A 672 -5.48 -83.95 75.59
N CYS A 673 -6.13 -84.37 76.68
CA CYS A 673 -7.15 -83.61 77.38
C CYS A 673 -6.76 -83.40 78.86
N CYS A 674 -6.90 -82.16 79.35
CA CYS A 674 -6.86 -81.71 80.76
C CYS A 674 -5.51 -81.36 81.43
N GLY A 675 -4.98 -80.17 81.07
CA GLY A 675 -3.90 -79.45 81.76
C GLY A 675 -4.24 -78.74 83.09
N ARG A 676 -3.73 -77.52 83.33
CA ARG A 676 -4.03 -76.69 84.53
C ARG A 676 -3.82 -75.17 84.29
N LYS A 677 -4.51 -74.31 85.06
CA LYS A 677 -4.55 -72.83 84.90
C LYS A 677 -3.56 -72.05 85.80
N THR A 678 -3.05 -70.90 85.31
CA THR A 678 -2.83 -69.56 85.95
C THR A 678 -1.74 -68.76 85.19
N GLY A 679 -1.81 -67.44 84.96
CA GLY A 679 -2.93 -66.49 85.05
C GLY A 679 -2.53 -65.00 84.87
N ASN A 680 -3.44 -64.20 84.27
CA ASN A 680 -3.58 -62.72 84.31
C ASN A 680 -2.70 -61.78 83.43
N GLY A 681 -3.37 -60.84 82.74
CA GLY A 681 -2.83 -59.61 82.12
C GLY A 681 -2.43 -59.70 80.63
N GLY A 682 -2.80 -58.77 79.73
CA GLY A 682 -3.82 -57.71 79.84
C GLY A 682 -3.77 -56.66 78.70
N GLY A 683 -4.94 -56.35 78.09
CA GLY A 683 -5.14 -55.25 77.12
C GLY A 683 -4.85 -55.57 75.64
N ALA A 684 -5.30 -54.78 74.65
CA ALA A 684 -6.29 -53.68 74.69
C ALA A 684 -6.69 -53.21 73.25
N PHE A 685 -8.00 -53.07 72.96
CA PHE A 685 -8.61 -52.35 71.81
C PHE A 685 -8.18 -52.73 70.36
N GLY A 686 -8.98 -52.48 69.31
CA GLY A 686 -10.33 -51.94 69.22
C GLY A 686 -10.86 -52.02 67.78
N ALA A 687 -12.16 -51.79 67.57
CA ALA A 687 -12.73 -51.65 66.23
C ALA A 687 -12.55 -50.22 65.68
N PHE A 688 -12.73 -50.02 64.37
CA PHE A 688 -13.64 -49.01 63.81
C PHE A 688 -13.82 -49.18 62.29
N ALA A 689 -14.85 -48.53 61.74
CA ALA A 689 -15.14 -48.47 60.31
C ALA A 689 -15.02 -47.03 59.78
N SER A 690 -14.79 -46.91 58.47
CA SER A 690 -15.12 -45.76 57.58
C SER A 690 -14.91 -44.32 58.08
N LEU A 691 -14.05 -43.56 57.37
CA LEU A 691 -14.52 -42.32 56.69
C LEU A 691 -13.62 -41.98 55.48
N ALA A 692 -13.96 -40.93 54.74
CA ALA A 692 -13.43 -40.62 53.41
C ALA A 692 -12.36 -39.52 53.37
N GLY A 693 -11.49 -39.63 52.35
CA GLY A 693 -11.05 -38.55 51.46
C GLY A 693 -10.39 -37.26 51.99
N LEU A 694 -9.18 -36.98 51.49
CA LEU A 694 -8.76 -35.59 51.19
C LEU A 694 -7.70 -35.54 50.06
N LEU A 695 -7.67 -34.40 49.36
CA LEU A 695 -6.68 -33.89 48.40
C LEU A 695 -6.30 -32.46 48.88
N PRO A 696 -5.28 -31.75 48.35
CA PRO A 696 -4.16 -32.11 47.47
C PRO A 696 -2.78 -31.58 48.01
N LEU A 697 -1.85 -31.25 47.09
CA LEU A 697 -0.49 -30.65 47.16
C LEU A 697 0.63 -31.68 46.87
N ALA A 698 1.55 -31.51 45.92
CA ALA A 698 2.25 -30.35 45.33
C ALA A 698 3.46 -29.84 46.14
N GLY A 699 4.65 -29.86 45.52
CA GLY A 699 5.96 -29.52 46.09
C GLY A 699 7.07 -30.30 45.38
N ALA A 700 8.22 -29.68 45.08
CA ALA A 700 9.26 -30.23 44.21
C ALA A 700 10.69 -29.99 44.77
N ILE A 701 11.72 -30.21 43.92
CA ILE A 701 13.16 -29.89 44.10
C ILE A 701 13.98 -30.98 44.86
N ALA A 702 15.23 -31.36 44.50
CA ALA A 702 15.93 -31.51 43.20
C ALA A 702 17.35 -32.12 43.40
N LEU A 703 17.81 -32.99 42.46
CA LEU A 703 19.23 -33.16 42.00
C LEU A 703 20.33 -33.65 43.00
N PRO A 704 21.56 -34.03 42.57
CA PRO A 704 22.05 -34.57 41.27
C PRO A 704 23.04 -35.79 41.37
N LEU A 705 23.66 -36.16 40.23
CA LEU A 705 24.93 -36.94 40.03
C LEU A 705 24.88 -38.50 40.11
N PRO A 706 25.77 -39.22 39.38
CA PRO A 706 26.32 -38.97 38.03
C PRO A 706 26.33 -40.21 37.09
N LEU A 707 26.64 -39.99 35.80
CA LEU A 707 26.88 -41.05 34.79
C LEU A 707 28.30 -41.69 34.89
N PRO A 708 28.45 -42.93 34.39
CA PRO A 708 29.64 -43.35 33.65
C PRO A 708 29.34 -43.74 32.18
N LEU A 709 30.40 -43.85 31.36
CA LEU A 709 30.35 -43.80 29.88
C LEU A 709 29.91 -45.08 29.14
N LEU A 710 29.47 -44.87 27.89
CA LEU A 710 29.36 -45.86 26.81
C LEU A 710 30.74 -46.28 26.27
N PRO A 711 30.92 -47.56 25.87
CA PRO A 711 31.88 -47.96 24.85
C PRO A 711 31.26 -47.94 23.44
N ILE A 712 32.03 -47.49 22.44
CA ILE A 712 31.63 -47.47 21.02
C ILE A 712 31.81 -48.87 20.40
N VAL A 713 30.90 -49.28 19.52
CA VAL A 713 31.07 -50.46 18.65
C VAL A 713 30.91 -50.05 17.19
N VAL A 714 31.91 -50.41 16.37
CA VAL A 714 31.95 -50.16 14.92
C VAL A 714 31.24 -51.29 14.18
N PRO A 715 30.43 -51.02 13.13
CA PRO A 715 29.77 -52.08 12.36
C PRO A 715 30.79 -52.91 11.55
N PRO A 716 30.67 -54.25 11.53
CA PRO A 716 31.50 -55.10 10.68
C PRO A 716 31.04 -55.04 9.22
N VAL A 717 31.98 -54.91 8.29
CA VAL A 717 31.74 -55.09 6.86
C VAL A 717 31.77 -56.59 6.53
N THR A 718 30.76 -57.10 5.84
CA THR A 718 30.75 -58.46 5.27
C THR A 718 30.61 -58.40 3.75
N SER A 719 31.45 -59.16 3.05
CA SER A 719 31.47 -59.30 1.59
C SER A 719 30.27 -60.08 1.05
N PRO A 720 29.84 -59.85 -0.20
CA PRO A 720 28.71 -60.56 -0.79
C PRO A 720 28.99 -62.04 -1.07
N PRO A 721 27.98 -62.92 -0.99
CA PRO A 721 28.00 -64.24 -1.62
C PRO A 721 27.63 -64.12 -3.11
N ASP A 722 28.09 -65.09 -3.91
CA ASP A 722 27.90 -65.15 -5.36
C ASP A 722 27.81 -66.64 -5.78
N PRO A 723 27.10 -67.01 -6.87
CA PRO A 723 25.66 -66.83 -7.03
C PRO A 723 24.90 -68.18 -7.13
N THR A 724 23.57 -68.15 -6.98
CA THR A 724 22.70 -69.30 -7.30
C THR A 724 21.78 -68.94 -8.47
N VAL A 725 21.80 -69.74 -9.53
CA VAL A 725 21.01 -69.52 -10.75
C VAL A 725 19.51 -69.76 -10.47
N PRO A 726 18.61 -68.82 -10.81
CA PRO A 726 17.17 -69.05 -10.71
C PRO A 726 16.66 -69.99 -11.82
N PRO A 727 15.58 -70.76 -11.59
CA PRO A 727 14.94 -71.56 -12.64
C PRO A 727 14.23 -70.67 -13.67
N ASP A 728 14.10 -71.18 -14.91
CA ASP A 728 13.37 -70.51 -16.00
C ASP A 728 11.91 -70.20 -15.61
N PRO A 729 11.41 -68.98 -15.86
CA PRO A 729 10.02 -68.62 -15.56
C PRO A 729 9.05 -69.20 -16.61
N THR A 730 8.07 -69.96 -16.15
CA THR A 730 6.93 -70.39 -16.99
C THR A 730 6.20 -69.16 -17.54
N LEU A 731 6.01 -69.10 -18.86
CA LEU A 731 5.32 -67.98 -19.51
C LEU A 731 3.87 -67.83 -19.00
N PRO A 732 3.45 -66.61 -18.61
CA PRO A 732 2.03 -66.30 -18.41
C PRO A 732 1.30 -66.26 -19.77
N PRO A 733 -0.03 -66.40 -19.81
CA PRO A 733 -0.80 -66.31 -21.05
C PRO A 733 -0.79 -64.89 -21.64
N ASP A 734 -0.89 -64.79 -22.97
CA ASP A 734 -0.95 -63.51 -23.69
C ASP A 734 -2.11 -62.62 -23.19
N PRO A 735 -1.86 -61.32 -22.92
CA PRO A 735 -2.92 -60.37 -22.60
C PRO A 735 -3.72 -60.03 -23.86
N THR A 736 -5.06 -60.07 -23.76
CA THR A 736 -5.96 -59.60 -24.82
C THR A 736 -5.69 -58.13 -25.15
N LEU A 737 -5.50 -57.81 -26.42
CA LEU A 737 -5.27 -56.44 -26.87
C LEU A 737 -6.44 -55.52 -26.51
N PRO A 738 -6.20 -54.32 -25.94
CA PRO A 738 -7.22 -53.27 -25.88
C PRO A 738 -7.52 -52.72 -27.29
N PRO A 739 -8.70 -52.11 -27.50
CA PRO A 739 -9.01 -51.44 -28.77
C PRO A 739 -8.13 -50.19 -28.97
N ASP A 740 -7.82 -49.87 -30.23
CA ASP A 740 -7.02 -48.70 -30.61
C ASP A 740 -7.64 -47.37 -30.12
N PRO A 741 -6.82 -46.39 -29.69
CA PRO A 741 -7.29 -45.06 -29.34
C PRO A 741 -7.64 -44.25 -30.60
N THR A 742 -8.85 -43.71 -30.65
CA THR A 742 -9.27 -42.77 -31.70
C THR A 742 -8.40 -41.50 -31.68
N LEU A 743 -7.86 -41.11 -32.83
CA LEU A 743 -7.06 -39.90 -32.98
C LEU A 743 -7.89 -38.62 -32.70
N PRO A 744 -7.31 -37.60 -32.05
CA PRO A 744 -7.90 -36.27 -31.97
C PRO A 744 -7.88 -35.56 -33.34
N PRO A 745 -8.79 -34.61 -33.60
CA PRO A 745 -8.77 -33.81 -34.82
C PRO A 745 -7.61 -32.78 -34.82
N ASP A 746 -7.09 -32.47 -36.01
CA ASP A 746 -6.00 -31.50 -36.21
C ASP A 746 -6.36 -30.06 -35.79
N PRO A 747 -5.37 -29.28 -35.30
CA PRO A 747 -5.56 -27.86 -35.01
C PRO A 747 -5.58 -27.01 -36.29
N THR A 748 -6.66 -26.25 -36.49
CA THR A 748 -6.79 -25.31 -37.61
C THR A 748 -5.76 -24.17 -37.52
N LEU A 749 -5.07 -23.89 -38.63
CA LEU A 749 -4.09 -22.80 -38.72
C LEU A 749 -4.76 -21.40 -38.65
N PRO A 750 -4.07 -20.38 -38.09
CA PRO A 750 -4.54 -18.99 -38.13
C PRO A 750 -4.43 -18.41 -39.56
N PRO A 751 -5.36 -17.52 -39.98
CA PRO A 751 -5.34 -16.92 -41.31
C PRO A 751 -4.27 -15.82 -41.44
N GLU A 752 -3.66 -15.70 -42.62
CA GLU A 752 -2.66 -14.67 -42.93
C GLU A 752 -3.27 -13.27 -43.10
N THR A 753 -2.50 -12.24 -42.72
CA THR A 753 -2.89 -10.84 -42.88
C THR A 753 -2.85 -10.41 -44.34
N THR A 754 -3.97 -9.91 -44.88
CA THR A 754 -4.06 -9.31 -46.22
C THR A 754 -4.21 -7.78 -46.17
N ALA A 755 -3.73 -7.11 -47.21
CA ALA A 755 -3.59 -5.64 -47.28
C ALA A 755 -4.92 -4.89 -47.50
N PRO A 756 -5.02 -3.60 -47.14
CA PRO A 756 -6.27 -2.84 -47.20
C PRO A 756 -6.64 -2.36 -48.62
N PRO A 757 -7.94 -2.33 -48.99
CA PRO A 757 -8.45 -1.62 -50.16
C PRO A 757 -8.76 -0.14 -49.88
N GLU A 758 -8.86 0.66 -50.94
CA GLU A 758 -9.05 2.12 -50.86
C GLU A 758 -10.52 2.58 -50.76
N THR A 759 -10.65 3.85 -50.38
CA THR A 759 -11.83 4.71 -50.28
C THR A 759 -12.91 4.55 -51.37
N THR A 760 -14.19 4.62 -51.00
CA THR A 760 -15.25 5.11 -51.92
C THR A 760 -16.38 5.80 -51.14
N ALA A 761 -17.16 6.65 -51.81
CA ALA A 761 -18.04 7.66 -51.20
C ALA A 761 -19.48 7.18 -50.89
N PRO A 762 -20.23 7.85 -49.98
CA PRO A 762 -21.58 7.43 -49.56
C PRO A 762 -22.73 8.05 -50.40
N PRO A 763 -23.93 7.42 -50.41
CA PRO A 763 -25.18 8.06 -50.79
C PRO A 763 -26.13 8.34 -49.59
N GLU A 764 -27.11 9.20 -49.83
CA GLU A 764 -27.88 9.98 -48.85
C GLU A 764 -29.09 9.28 -48.18
N THR A 765 -29.30 9.62 -46.91
CA THR A 765 -30.55 10.15 -46.30
C THR A 765 -31.93 9.56 -46.66
N THR A 766 -32.69 9.15 -45.63
CA THR A 766 -34.17 9.34 -45.61
C THR A 766 -34.68 9.52 -44.16
N ALA A 767 -35.85 10.14 -43.97
CA ALA A 767 -36.32 10.71 -42.70
C ALA A 767 -37.28 9.80 -41.87
N PRO A 768 -37.43 10.03 -40.55
CA PRO A 768 -38.26 9.21 -39.66
C PRO A 768 -39.71 9.74 -39.50
N PRO A 769 -40.66 8.88 -39.08
CA PRO A 769 -41.96 9.30 -38.54
C PRO A 769 -42.23 8.82 -37.09
N GLU A 770 -42.36 9.80 -36.19
CA GLU A 770 -43.27 9.94 -35.03
C GLU A 770 -43.49 8.84 -33.96
N THR A 771 -43.85 9.33 -32.76
CA THR A 771 -43.95 8.61 -31.48
C THR A 771 -45.40 8.22 -31.15
N THR A 772 -45.63 7.12 -30.41
CA THR A 772 -46.87 6.93 -29.64
C THR A 772 -46.62 6.17 -28.32
N ALA A 773 -47.57 6.25 -27.37
CA ALA A 773 -47.37 5.95 -25.94
C ALA A 773 -47.46 4.45 -25.54
N PRO A 774 -46.88 4.04 -24.40
CA PRO A 774 -46.87 2.64 -23.95
C PRO A 774 -48.10 2.22 -23.10
N PRO A 775 -48.51 0.94 -23.16
CA PRO A 775 -49.39 0.29 -22.19
C PRO A 775 -48.65 -0.63 -21.19
N GLU A 776 -49.41 -1.26 -20.28
CA GLU A 776 -48.96 -1.82 -19.00
C GLU A 776 -48.34 -3.24 -19.05
N THR A 777 -47.64 -3.61 -17.96
CA THR A 777 -46.94 -4.90 -17.79
C THR A 777 -47.78 -5.93 -17.03
N THR A 778 -47.84 -7.18 -17.49
CA THR A 778 -48.39 -8.34 -16.75
C THR A 778 -47.54 -9.60 -16.95
N ALA A 779 -47.70 -10.59 -16.06
CA ALA A 779 -46.71 -11.64 -15.79
C ALA A 779 -46.76 -12.88 -16.73
N PRO A 780 -45.65 -13.64 -16.87
CA PRO A 780 -45.58 -14.88 -17.65
C PRO A 780 -46.06 -16.14 -16.88
N PRO A 781 -46.41 -17.25 -17.58
CA PRO A 781 -47.01 -18.46 -16.99
C PRO A 781 -46.04 -19.62 -16.69
N GLU A 782 -46.58 -20.68 -16.08
CA GLU A 782 -45.89 -21.93 -15.66
C GLU A 782 -45.61 -22.93 -16.79
N THR A 783 -44.76 -23.94 -16.54
CA THR A 783 -44.72 -25.22 -17.29
C THR A 783 -44.22 -26.38 -16.39
N THR A 784 -44.56 -27.62 -16.72
CA THR A 784 -44.54 -28.82 -15.84
C THR A 784 -43.31 -29.75 -15.96
N ALA A 785 -43.23 -30.76 -15.08
CA ALA A 785 -42.05 -31.62 -14.84
C ALA A 785 -42.14 -33.09 -15.37
N PRO A 786 -41.02 -33.82 -15.45
CA PRO A 786 -40.92 -35.27 -15.74
C PRO A 786 -40.49 -36.10 -14.47
N PRO A 787 -40.21 -37.43 -14.48
CA PRO A 787 -41.07 -38.39 -13.75
C PRO A 787 -40.35 -39.31 -12.72
N GLU A 788 -41.09 -40.31 -12.21
CA GLU A 788 -40.84 -41.18 -11.04
C GLU A 788 -39.71 -42.22 -11.14
N THR A 789 -39.23 -42.73 -9.98
CA THR A 789 -38.89 -44.15 -9.80
C THR A 789 -39.06 -44.61 -8.33
N THR A 790 -39.24 -45.92 -8.10
CA THR A 790 -39.81 -46.58 -6.90
C THR A 790 -38.94 -46.67 -5.63
N ALA A 791 -39.59 -46.98 -4.49
CA ALA A 791 -39.04 -46.99 -3.13
C ALA A 791 -38.74 -48.40 -2.52
N PRO A 792 -38.00 -48.47 -1.39
CA PRO A 792 -37.94 -49.62 -0.48
C PRO A 792 -38.97 -49.52 0.69
N PRO A 793 -39.22 -50.61 1.45
CA PRO A 793 -40.45 -50.75 2.27
C PRO A 793 -40.36 -50.33 3.75
N GLU A 794 -41.52 -50.43 4.41
CA GLU A 794 -41.88 -49.95 5.77
C GLU A 794 -41.13 -50.59 6.95
N THR A 795 -41.23 -49.95 8.12
CA THR A 795 -41.17 -50.64 9.43
C THR A 795 -42.19 -49.99 10.39
N THR A 796 -42.80 -50.80 11.27
CA THR A 796 -44.05 -50.50 11.97
C THR A 796 -43.93 -49.58 13.19
N ALA A 797 -45.03 -48.89 13.52
CA ALA A 797 -45.18 -48.04 14.70
C ALA A 797 -45.68 -48.82 15.95
N PRO A 798 -45.40 -48.34 17.18
CA PRO A 798 -45.97 -48.87 18.42
C PRO A 798 -47.34 -48.21 18.76
N PRO A 799 -48.26 -48.92 19.45
CA PRO A 799 -49.61 -48.43 19.73
C PRO A 799 -49.86 -47.83 21.14
N GLU A 800 -50.87 -46.97 21.18
CA GLU A 800 -51.84 -46.67 22.26
C GLU A 800 -51.44 -46.00 23.61
N THR A 801 -51.73 -44.69 23.64
CA THR A 801 -52.66 -43.98 24.57
C THR A 801 -52.69 -44.25 26.09
N THR A 802 -52.69 -43.15 26.85
CA THR A 802 -53.62 -42.95 27.99
C THR A 802 -53.95 -41.45 28.14
N ALA A 803 -55.16 -41.11 28.62
CA ALA A 803 -55.70 -39.74 28.61
C ALA A 803 -56.46 -39.41 29.93
N PRO A 804 -56.73 -38.12 30.27
CA PRO A 804 -56.96 -37.65 31.64
C PRO A 804 -58.44 -37.51 32.05
N PRO A 805 -58.71 -37.21 33.33
CA PRO A 805 -59.42 -35.96 33.72
C PRO A 805 -58.82 -35.31 35.01
N GLU A 806 -59.12 -34.08 35.46
CA GLU A 806 -59.96 -32.98 34.94
C GLU A 806 -59.54 -31.58 35.48
N THR A 807 -60.26 -30.53 35.05
CA THR A 807 -60.01 -29.07 35.17
C THR A 807 -60.15 -28.39 36.55
N THR A 808 -59.44 -27.27 36.74
CA THR A 808 -60.04 -25.98 37.21
C THR A 808 -59.14 -24.76 36.92
N ALA A 809 -59.73 -23.59 36.60
CA ALA A 809 -59.08 -22.29 36.28
C ALA A 809 -60.15 -21.16 36.16
N PRO A 810 -59.82 -19.85 35.98
CA PRO A 810 -58.63 -19.03 36.31
C PRO A 810 -59.01 -17.93 37.37
N PRO A 811 -58.54 -16.64 37.47
CA PRO A 811 -58.16 -15.63 36.43
C PRO A 811 -56.85 -14.77 36.62
N GLU A 812 -56.27 -14.36 35.47
CA GLU A 812 -55.70 -13.05 35.04
C GLU A 812 -54.74 -12.12 35.85
N THR A 813 -53.71 -11.61 35.12
CA THR A 813 -52.98 -10.29 35.22
C THR A 813 -52.09 -9.98 36.45
N THR A 814 -50.98 -9.19 36.41
CA THR A 814 -50.33 -8.34 35.37
C THR A 814 -48.78 -8.26 35.55
N ALA A 815 -48.03 -7.74 34.55
CA ALA A 815 -46.58 -7.38 34.60
C ALA A 815 -46.39 -5.85 34.81
N PRO A 816 -45.25 -5.12 34.54
CA PRO A 816 -43.88 -5.41 34.01
C PRO A 816 -42.78 -4.86 35.01
N PRO A 817 -41.63 -4.16 34.70
CA PRO A 817 -40.81 -3.94 33.48
C PRO A 817 -39.24 -3.96 33.60
N GLU A 818 -38.58 -4.31 32.49
CA GLU A 818 -37.41 -3.67 31.81
C GLU A 818 -36.00 -3.42 32.44
N THR A 819 -35.03 -3.11 31.54
CA THR A 819 -33.59 -2.86 31.81
C THR A 819 -32.97 -2.04 30.66
N THR A 820 -32.28 -0.91 30.92
CA THR A 820 -31.61 -0.12 29.85
C THR A 820 -30.49 0.83 30.31
N ALA A 821 -29.35 0.77 29.60
CA ALA A 821 -28.39 1.85 29.25
C ALA A 821 -27.62 2.67 30.35
N PRO A 822 -26.43 3.25 30.02
CA PRO A 822 -25.56 4.00 30.95
C PRO A 822 -25.71 5.55 30.85
N PRO A 823 -25.08 6.32 31.78
CA PRO A 823 -25.14 7.78 31.79
C PRO A 823 -23.84 8.51 31.42
N GLU A 824 -23.98 9.75 30.93
CA GLU A 824 -22.94 10.79 30.92
C GLU A 824 -23.46 12.09 31.60
N THR A 825 -22.52 12.93 32.07
CA THR A 825 -22.50 14.41 32.29
C THR A 825 -23.85 15.22 32.24
N THR A 826 -24.18 16.19 33.12
CA THR A 826 -23.42 17.40 33.54
C THR A 826 -23.93 18.15 34.81
N ALA A 827 -23.00 18.71 35.62
CA ALA A 827 -22.93 20.06 36.27
C ALA A 827 -24.11 20.67 37.11
N PRO A 828 -23.92 21.83 37.79
CA PRO A 828 -22.96 22.18 38.86
C PRO A 828 -23.67 22.70 40.15
N PRO A 829 -22.96 23.19 41.20
CA PRO A 829 -22.93 24.65 41.42
C PRO A 829 -21.66 25.26 42.07
N GLU A 830 -21.63 26.61 42.04
CA GLU A 830 -20.69 27.62 42.54
C GLU A 830 -20.49 27.74 44.08
N THR A 831 -19.53 28.49 44.69
CA THR A 831 -18.23 29.15 44.30
C THR A 831 -17.56 29.71 45.59
N THR A 832 -16.22 29.64 45.77
CA THR A 832 -15.35 30.78 46.26
C THR A 832 -13.84 30.47 46.41
N ALA A 833 -13.01 31.31 45.75
CA ALA A 833 -11.65 31.80 46.06
C ALA A 833 -10.52 30.88 46.65
N PRO A 834 -9.37 30.71 45.95
CA PRO A 834 -8.13 30.15 46.48
C PRO A 834 -7.04 31.22 46.80
N PRO A 835 -6.03 30.89 47.64
CA PRO A 835 -4.75 31.59 47.72
C PRO A 835 -3.52 30.73 47.32
N GLU A 836 -2.43 31.45 47.07
CA GLU A 836 -1.17 31.14 46.37
C GLU A 836 -0.32 29.91 46.78
N THR A 837 0.57 29.52 45.84
CA THR A 837 1.58 28.45 45.93
C THR A 837 2.88 28.90 46.61
N THR A 838 3.55 28.02 47.37
CA THR A 838 4.95 28.25 47.82
C THR A 838 5.85 27.01 47.67
N ALA A 839 7.15 27.31 47.54
CA ALA A 839 8.30 26.51 47.07
C ALA A 839 8.65 25.18 47.82
N PRO A 840 9.54 24.33 47.26
CA PRO A 840 9.85 22.98 47.74
C PRO A 840 11.16 22.89 48.58
N PRO A 841 11.54 21.67 49.03
CA PRO A 841 12.91 21.31 49.36
C PRO A 841 13.57 20.35 48.35
N GLU A 842 14.90 20.43 48.26
CA GLU A 842 15.82 19.62 47.43
C GLU A 842 16.09 18.22 48.04
N THR A 843 16.19 17.14 47.25
CA THR A 843 17.37 16.62 46.49
C THR A 843 18.52 16.08 47.35
N THR A 844 18.83 14.78 47.20
CA THR A 844 20.15 14.18 47.46
C THR A 844 20.47 13.14 46.38
N ALA A 845 21.74 13.03 45.98
CA ALA A 845 22.15 12.44 44.70
C ALA A 845 22.45 10.92 44.71
N PRO A 846 22.40 10.24 43.56
CA PRO A 846 22.89 8.87 43.38
C PRO A 846 24.43 8.81 43.19
N PRO A 847 25.06 7.64 43.41
CA PRO A 847 26.45 7.39 42.99
C PRO A 847 26.55 7.09 41.49
N GLU A 848 27.67 7.48 40.87
CA GLU A 848 27.90 7.35 39.41
C GLU A 848 28.40 5.97 38.95
N THR A 849 28.18 5.69 37.66
CA THR A 849 28.68 4.52 36.93
C THR A 849 30.05 4.81 36.29
N THR A 850 31.03 3.92 36.46
CA THR A 850 32.30 3.95 35.71
C THR A 850 32.32 2.94 34.55
N ALA A 851 32.95 3.34 33.45
CA ALA A 851 33.02 2.61 32.17
C ALA A 851 34.41 1.93 31.97
N PRO A 852 34.79 1.39 30.79
CA PRO A 852 35.52 0.12 30.67
C PRO A 852 37.07 0.18 30.75
N PRO A 853 37.75 -0.98 30.88
CA PRO A 853 39.21 -1.07 30.97
C PRO A 853 39.94 -1.42 29.66
N GLU A 854 41.04 -0.72 29.37
CA GLU A 854 42.12 -1.08 28.44
C GLU A 854 43.38 -0.20 28.73
N PRO A 855 44.60 -0.52 28.24
CA PRO A 855 45.31 -1.79 28.31
C PRO A 855 46.68 -1.65 29.07
N THR A 856 47.67 -2.49 28.75
CA THR A 856 48.85 -2.82 29.59
C THR A 856 49.97 -1.75 29.69
N ARG A 857 50.72 -1.79 30.81
CA ARG A 857 51.88 -0.95 31.20
C ARG A 857 53.04 -0.85 30.18
N THR A 858 53.63 0.37 30.07
CA THR A 858 55.10 0.59 30.08
C THR A 858 55.44 1.99 30.67
N PRO A 859 56.66 2.26 31.21
CA PRO A 859 56.97 3.46 32.03
C PRO A 859 58.05 4.40 31.40
N PRO A 860 58.59 5.43 32.11
CA PRO A 860 57.92 6.63 32.65
C PRO A 860 58.60 7.95 32.18
N GLY A 861 57.96 9.12 32.38
CA GLY A 861 58.52 10.45 32.06
C GLY A 861 58.09 11.54 33.05
N THR A 862 58.94 12.57 33.26
CA THR A 862 58.85 13.52 34.39
C THR A 862 58.43 14.95 34.05
N GLN A 863 57.69 15.58 34.98
CA GLN A 863 57.66 17.02 35.35
C GLN A 863 57.04 18.07 34.40
N THR A 864 55.80 18.49 34.75
CA THR A 864 55.38 19.86 35.22
C THR A 864 56.22 21.12 34.90
N PRO A 865 55.60 22.34 34.85
CA PRO A 865 54.20 22.71 34.55
C PRO A 865 54.10 23.96 33.61
N PRO A 866 53.25 25.02 33.75
CA PRO A 866 52.51 25.59 32.60
C PRO A 866 52.92 27.07 32.28
N PRO A 867 52.20 27.81 31.41
CA PRO A 867 50.86 28.34 31.73
C PRO A 867 49.73 27.84 30.81
#